data_AF-A0AAD9L3J2-F1
#
_entry.id   AF-A0AAD9L3J2-F1
#
_cell.length_a   1.000
_cell.length_b   1.000
_cell.length_c   1.000
_cell.angle_alpha   90.00
_cell.angle_beta   90.00
_cell.angle_gamma   90.00
#
_symmetry.space_group_name_H-M   'P 1'
#
loop_
_entity.id
_entity.type
_entity.pdbx_description
1 polymer ?
#
loop_
_entity_poly.entity_id
_entity_poly.type
_entity_poly.pdbx_seq_one_letter_code
_entity_poly.pdbx_strand_id
1 'polypeptide(L)'
;MTLWDVVLVLFLLQPDIIFADIFLHNPRLFDSQNNNNGGYNVGNLYYYAGSKLSLEWTIQHSCGDANSHCQLIVQYMCNSHVRDGAVVNTIPVAPSDCRQSDCATDFQYGMHEEFSYFRTCALRQRNQNLFTADQDVAVMTNDAKRCAYYEAESENVKGRWACVVPPEVIQQGAAKGLTIPNNQADCQEFRWPPADPDGVKAEWKQFAPHGIATPVCQETQFTRDNHLGNGLGGHPNMFNWTLPELHEDRCVLRIRYNISTNDYADADASNNPLRRGRNTDVNLHRKYGFTNEAAASERGWVFKNNPQVQLFSDLPDFKLSLAINTAQFGRVFQDRSHIFAIRKRPEELKNARIHNLNVRGKRGNIVQVYPSVEYDFTPNVLEVMKEDYIHFQWTGSNKNPLRYDGEGMLGSDRSNVLLLTSHVYPGHSTTDMTQFGHLGRNYPAHLNKSSFLGLSYADRRTLAFLLPNQFGSQTALLDDSGTYFDLGPLKVTEVGSFDYMCTRNNQFSTRSQKGRIVSRDISFIEKSIGWNGGNISLPLWTCSVEVRQGDFDRLHLLRLEQWTPDQAQLRMMALNRKFAIDGDYASDFFVVQPETQLTVSGRVVRVKIKVSGSSVQMYSSNTQSFSTWTALDSRVTEGYASFVIDSGGIFIALSHPNTTGRTVGIVLGVLALLAVLGVAVWMYRRHHPDILSIVTRSLHRRV
;
A
#
# COMPACT_ATOMS: atom_id res chain seq x y z
N MET A 1 2.00 -18.56 52.07
CA MET A 1 2.77 -18.57 50.80
C MET A 1 2.31 -19.75 49.99
N THR A 2 1.43 -19.52 49.03
CA THR A 2 0.88 -20.53 48.12
C THR A 2 1.43 -20.29 46.73
N LEU A 3 1.46 -21.35 45.91
CA LEU A 3 2.08 -21.48 44.59
C LEU A 3 1.61 -20.47 43.50
N TRP A 4 0.82 -19.46 43.87
CA TRP A 4 0.23 -18.46 42.98
C TRP A 4 1.01 -17.14 42.92
N ASP A 5 1.90 -16.85 43.89
CA ASP A 5 2.65 -15.59 43.95
C ASP A 5 3.97 -15.62 43.13
N VAL A 6 4.32 -16.74 42.49
CA VAL A 6 5.56 -16.90 41.71
C VAL A 6 5.35 -16.70 40.19
N VAL A 7 4.10 -16.59 39.72
CA VAL A 7 3.80 -16.46 38.28
C VAL A 7 3.85 -14.99 37.78
N LEU A 8 3.92 -14.00 38.67
CA LEU A 8 3.87 -12.58 38.30
C LEU A 8 5.23 -11.91 38.04
N VAL A 9 6.36 -12.61 38.20
CA VAL A 9 7.72 -12.01 38.12
C VAL A 9 8.54 -12.47 36.90
N LEU A 10 8.02 -13.35 36.05
CA LEU A 10 8.73 -13.82 34.83
C LEU A 10 8.33 -13.11 33.53
N PHE A 11 7.49 -12.07 33.57
CA PHE A 11 7.00 -11.35 32.37
C PHE A 11 7.68 -10.00 32.08
N LEU A 12 8.83 -9.69 32.70
CA LEU A 12 9.49 -8.38 32.55
C LEU A 12 10.74 -8.33 31.64
N LEU A 13 11.02 -9.36 30.84
CA LEU A 13 12.19 -9.37 29.96
C LEU A 13 11.94 -10.07 28.61
N GLN A 14 11.18 -9.44 27.70
CA GLN A 14 11.32 -9.69 26.24
C GLN A 14 10.95 -8.43 25.45
N PRO A 15 11.91 -7.69 24.85
CA PRO A 15 11.61 -6.55 24.01
C PRO A 15 12.07 -6.76 22.56
N ASP A 16 11.38 -7.55 21.73
CA ASP A 16 11.72 -7.72 20.30
C ASP A 16 10.48 -8.11 19.46
N ILE A 17 9.77 -7.18 18.78
CA ILE A 17 8.56 -7.57 18.02
C ILE A 17 8.23 -6.67 16.80
N ILE A 18 8.27 -7.22 15.57
CA ILE A 18 7.67 -6.67 14.33
C ILE A 18 7.27 -7.84 13.39
N PHE A 19 6.23 -7.64 12.58
CA PHE A 19 5.66 -8.63 11.65
C PHE A 19 5.38 -8.08 10.25
N ALA A 20 5.29 -8.99 9.28
CA ALA A 20 4.72 -8.69 7.98
C ALA A 20 3.98 -9.92 7.45
N ASP A 21 2.92 -9.73 6.66
CA ASP A 21 2.01 -10.81 6.26
C ASP A 21 1.69 -10.79 4.77
N ILE A 22 2.68 -11.24 3.98
CA ILE A 22 2.47 -11.88 2.66
C ILE A 22 3.17 -13.24 2.70
N PHE A 23 2.57 -14.25 3.35
CA PHE A 23 3.25 -15.54 3.55
C PHE A 23 4.66 -15.38 4.16
N LEU A 24 4.88 -14.28 4.90
CA LEU A 24 6.18 -13.72 5.29
C LEU A 24 6.63 -14.28 6.64
N HIS A 25 6.76 -15.60 6.76
CA HIS A 25 6.95 -16.17 8.06
C HIS A 25 7.76 -17.47 7.98
N ASN A 26 9.08 -17.35 7.92
CA ASN A 26 9.93 -18.46 8.35
C ASN A 26 11.31 -18.01 8.88
N PRO A 27 11.78 -18.59 10.01
CA PRO A 27 13.18 -18.52 10.47
C PRO A 27 14.22 -19.13 9.52
N ARG A 28 13.82 -19.60 8.33
CA ARG A 28 14.61 -20.55 7.52
C ARG A 28 15.96 -20.03 7.03
N LEU A 29 16.19 -18.72 7.06
CA LEU A 29 17.31 -18.07 6.38
C LEU A 29 17.85 -16.80 7.05
N PHE A 30 17.24 -16.36 8.14
CA PHE A 30 17.67 -15.19 8.93
C PHE A 30 17.10 -15.27 10.34
N ASP A 31 17.91 -14.96 11.35
CA ASP A 31 17.46 -14.75 12.72
C ASP A 31 16.87 -13.34 12.84
N SER A 32 15.59 -13.19 12.47
CA SER A 32 14.88 -11.91 12.45
C SER A 32 14.47 -11.38 13.82
N GLN A 33 14.94 -11.95 14.94
CA GLN A 33 14.47 -11.60 16.29
C GLN A 33 12.93 -11.63 16.43
N ASN A 34 12.21 -12.33 15.52
CA ASN A 34 10.74 -12.40 15.44
C ASN A 34 10.18 -13.70 16.05
N ASN A 35 10.94 -14.35 16.93
CA ASN A 35 10.51 -15.49 17.76
C ASN A 35 10.06 -16.76 16.98
N ASN A 36 10.65 -17.03 15.81
CA ASN A 36 10.85 -18.40 15.26
C ASN A 36 9.59 -19.26 14.93
N ASN A 37 8.37 -18.74 15.10
CA ASN A 37 7.12 -19.53 15.05
C ASN A 37 6.26 -19.27 13.80
N GLY A 38 6.86 -18.78 12.72
CA GLY A 38 6.15 -18.29 11.55
C GLY A 38 5.74 -19.33 10.48
N GLY A 39 4.59 -19.10 9.82
CA GLY A 39 4.09 -19.67 8.55
C GLY A 39 3.93 -21.19 8.40
N TYR A 40 2.95 -21.63 7.61
CA TYR A 40 2.95 -22.97 7.03
C TYR A 40 2.64 -22.86 5.55
N ASN A 41 3.66 -22.93 4.70
CA ASN A 41 3.43 -23.21 3.31
C ASN A 41 3.69 -24.69 3.00
N VAL A 42 2.68 -25.33 2.46
CA VAL A 42 2.66 -26.74 2.03
C VAL A 42 2.29 -26.85 0.54
N GLY A 43 2.24 -25.71 -0.17
CA GLY A 43 2.07 -25.62 -1.62
C GLY A 43 2.93 -24.49 -2.20
N ASN A 44 2.86 -24.24 -3.51
CA ASN A 44 3.51 -23.07 -4.11
C ASN A 44 2.42 -22.23 -4.74
N LEU A 45 2.16 -21.06 -4.17
CA LEU A 45 1.24 -20.12 -4.79
C LEU A 45 1.81 -19.66 -6.12
N TYR A 46 0.94 -19.34 -7.07
CA TYR A 46 1.35 -18.66 -8.28
C TYR A 46 0.48 -17.45 -8.55
N TYR A 47 1.05 -16.47 -9.22
CA TYR A 47 0.37 -15.26 -9.62
C TYR A 47 0.63 -15.00 -11.09
N TYR A 48 -0.35 -14.43 -11.79
CA TYR A 48 -0.13 -13.99 -13.16
C TYR A 48 0.65 -12.68 -13.18
N ALA A 49 1.62 -12.57 -14.10
CA ALA A 49 2.30 -11.32 -14.42
C ALA A 49 1.31 -10.16 -14.58
N GLY A 50 1.66 -8.96 -14.14
CA GLY A 50 0.79 -7.77 -14.19
C GLY A 50 -0.46 -7.79 -13.30
N SER A 51 -0.75 -8.89 -12.57
CA SER A 51 -1.86 -8.92 -11.61
C SER A 51 -1.56 -8.08 -10.36
N LYS A 52 -2.60 -7.68 -9.63
CA LYS A 52 -2.50 -6.86 -8.42
C LYS A 52 -2.42 -7.76 -7.19
N LEU A 53 -1.33 -7.67 -6.45
CA LEU A 53 -1.13 -8.35 -5.18
C LEU A 53 -1.11 -7.32 -4.05
N SER A 54 -2.11 -7.38 -3.16
CA SER A 54 -2.16 -6.57 -1.95
C SER A 54 -1.15 -7.10 -0.94
N LEU A 55 -0.17 -6.26 -0.61
CA LEU A 55 0.82 -6.55 0.42
C LEU A 55 0.37 -5.92 1.73
N GLU A 56 0.17 -6.70 2.78
CA GLU A 56 -0.13 -6.22 4.13
C GLU A 56 0.96 -6.62 5.12
N TRP A 57 1.14 -5.82 6.17
CA TRP A 57 2.12 -6.08 7.21
C TRP A 57 1.67 -5.49 8.54
N THR A 58 2.28 -5.95 9.64
CA THR A 58 1.86 -5.60 10.99
C THR A 58 3.07 -5.15 11.81
N ILE A 59 3.15 -3.86 12.12
CA ILE A 59 4.34 -3.28 12.74
C ILE A 59 4.02 -2.80 14.15
N GLN A 60 4.84 -3.19 15.14
CA GLN A 60 4.67 -2.70 16.51
C GLN A 60 5.02 -1.21 16.62
N HIS A 61 6.04 -0.74 15.93
CA HIS A 61 6.50 0.64 16.00
C HIS A 61 5.62 1.58 15.16
N SER A 62 5.54 2.82 15.57
CA SER A 62 4.93 3.89 14.78
C SER A 62 5.75 4.15 13.53
N CYS A 63 5.04 4.59 12.51
CA CYS A 63 5.58 5.00 11.24
C CYS A 63 4.70 6.12 10.71
N GLY A 64 5.26 7.05 9.93
CA GLY A 64 4.54 8.25 9.51
C GLY A 64 4.15 9.18 10.68
N ASP A 65 4.82 9.06 11.84
CA ASP A 65 4.72 9.97 12.98
C ASP A 65 6.04 10.78 13.13
N ALA A 66 5.99 11.91 13.83
CA ALA A 66 7.15 12.78 14.08
C ALA A 66 8.20 12.14 15.03
N ASN A 67 7.73 11.15 15.78
CA ASN A 67 8.40 10.44 16.86
C ASN A 67 9.34 9.32 16.40
N SER A 68 9.27 8.93 15.13
CA SER A 68 10.10 7.86 14.59
C SER A 68 10.61 8.20 13.19
N HIS A 69 11.82 7.73 12.88
CA HIS A 69 12.29 7.60 11.51
C HIS A 69 12.03 6.18 11.04
N CYS A 70 11.37 6.08 9.89
CA CYS A 70 10.76 4.85 9.45
C CYS A 70 11.00 4.65 7.95
N GLN A 71 11.49 3.46 7.59
CA GLN A 71 11.66 3.04 6.20
C GLN A 71 11.22 1.58 6.03
N LEU A 72 10.22 1.36 5.18
CA LEU A 72 9.79 0.05 4.69
C LEU A 72 10.30 -0.15 3.27
N ILE A 73 11.01 -1.24 3.04
CA ILE A 73 11.59 -1.59 1.74
C ILE A 73 10.99 -2.92 1.32
N VAL A 74 10.24 -2.91 0.22
CA VAL A 74 9.68 -4.12 -0.38
C VAL A 74 10.57 -4.54 -1.53
N GLN A 75 11.03 -5.78 -1.49
CA GLN A 75 11.94 -6.35 -2.46
C GLN A 75 11.51 -7.77 -2.83
N TYR A 76 11.94 -8.24 -3.98
CA TYR A 76 11.75 -9.63 -4.37
C TYR A 76 13.00 -10.16 -5.08
N MET A 77 13.08 -11.47 -5.20
CA MET A 77 14.11 -12.16 -5.96
C MET A 77 13.48 -13.38 -6.62
N CYS A 78 13.86 -13.66 -7.87
CA CYS A 78 13.50 -14.90 -8.55
C CYS A 78 14.78 -15.59 -9.06
N ASN A 79 14.94 -16.89 -8.76
CA ASN A 79 16.08 -17.68 -9.23
C ASN A 79 15.77 -19.18 -9.13
N SER A 80 16.33 -19.97 -10.05
CA SER A 80 16.14 -21.43 -10.10
C SER A 80 16.57 -22.19 -8.83
N HIS A 81 17.47 -21.63 -8.02
CA HIS A 81 17.92 -22.26 -6.78
C HIS A 81 17.14 -21.83 -5.54
N VAL A 82 16.25 -20.84 -5.67
CA VAL A 82 15.42 -20.37 -4.56
C VAL A 82 14.51 -21.50 -4.07
N ARG A 83 14.43 -21.68 -2.75
CA ARG A 83 13.69 -22.76 -2.08
C ARG A 83 13.40 -22.45 -0.62
N ASP A 84 12.28 -23.00 -0.14
CA ASP A 84 11.90 -22.93 1.27
C ASP A 84 12.70 -23.90 2.16
N GLY A 85 13.29 -24.98 1.62
CA GLY A 85 13.94 -26.02 2.41
C GLY A 85 12.99 -26.90 3.23
N ALA A 86 13.55 -27.93 3.87
CA ALA A 86 12.82 -28.88 4.73
C ALA A 86 12.96 -28.59 6.23
N VAL A 87 14.02 -27.88 6.65
CA VAL A 87 14.28 -27.52 8.06
C VAL A 87 14.31 -26.00 8.25
N VAL A 88 14.21 -25.56 9.52
CA VAL A 88 14.24 -24.14 9.91
C VAL A 88 15.64 -23.58 10.14
N ASN A 89 16.66 -24.42 10.18
CA ASN A 89 18.01 -24.01 10.44
C ASN A 89 18.56 -23.19 9.26
N THR A 90 19.37 -22.18 9.56
CA THR A 90 20.11 -21.44 8.53
C THR A 90 21.13 -22.35 7.85
N ILE A 91 21.28 -22.20 6.53
CA ILE A 91 22.28 -22.92 5.74
C ILE A 91 23.69 -22.65 6.31
N PRO A 92 24.49 -23.70 6.62
CA PRO A 92 25.84 -23.51 7.14
C PRO A 92 26.74 -22.70 6.19
N VAL A 93 27.61 -21.86 6.73
CA VAL A 93 28.60 -21.10 5.94
C VAL A 93 29.75 -22.01 5.47
N ALA A 94 30.11 -23.01 6.29
CA ALA A 94 31.15 -23.99 5.98
C ALA A 94 30.56 -25.16 5.19
N PRO A 95 31.05 -25.43 3.96
CA PRO A 95 30.53 -26.51 3.14
C PRO A 95 30.59 -27.87 3.82
N SER A 96 31.60 -28.14 4.66
CA SER A 96 31.77 -29.38 5.42
C SER A 96 30.56 -29.76 6.29
N ASP A 97 29.76 -28.78 6.68
CA ASP A 97 28.63 -28.95 7.58
C ASP A 97 27.34 -29.29 6.82
N CYS A 98 27.40 -29.28 5.48
CA CYS A 98 26.31 -29.64 4.58
C CYS A 98 26.48 -31.05 4.03
N ARG A 99 25.38 -31.63 3.55
CA ARG A 99 25.37 -32.95 2.93
C ARG A 99 26.35 -32.99 1.76
N GLN A 100 27.19 -34.03 1.72
CA GLN A 100 28.22 -34.22 0.67
C GLN A 100 29.19 -33.03 0.54
N SER A 101 29.32 -32.21 1.58
CA SER A 101 30.12 -31.00 1.57
C SER A 101 29.70 -29.95 0.53
N ASP A 102 28.42 -29.96 0.11
CA ASP A 102 27.85 -29.03 -0.86
C ASP A 102 26.52 -28.46 -0.35
N CYS A 103 26.55 -27.24 0.17
CA CYS A 103 25.34 -26.58 0.64
C CYS A 103 24.45 -26.05 -0.49
N ALA A 104 24.99 -25.82 -1.70
CA ALA A 104 24.20 -25.29 -2.81
C ALA A 104 23.11 -26.29 -3.22
N THR A 105 23.45 -27.58 -3.17
CA THR A 105 22.55 -28.71 -3.46
C THR A 105 21.97 -29.39 -2.21
N ASP A 106 22.26 -28.88 -1.01
CA ASP A 106 21.62 -29.34 0.21
C ASP A 106 20.23 -28.73 0.39
N PHE A 107 19.24 -29.40 -0.21
CA PHE A 107 17.83 -28.98 -0.20
C PHE A 107 17.15 -29.07 1.17
N GLN A 108 17.85 -29.57 2.21
CA GLN A 108 17.29 -29.52 3.57
C GLN A 108 17.13 -28.08 4.05
N TYR A 109 18.04 -27.19 3.65
CA TYR A 109 18.02 -25.79 4.05
C TYR A 109 17.23 -24.95 3.06
N GLY A 110 16.55 -23.92 3.60
CA GLY A 110 16.06 -22.83 2.77
C GLY A 110 17.21 -22.16 2.05
N MET A 111 16.93 -21.55 0.90
CA MET A 111 17.91 -20.75 0.16
C MET A 111 17.14 -19.69 -0.63
N HIS A 112 17.18 -18.42 -0.20
CA HIS A 112 16.50 -17.30 -0.87
C HIS A 112 17.51 -16.38 -1.57
N GLU A 113 18.77 -16.81 -1.62
CA GLU A 113 19.90 -16.19 -2.30
C GLU A 113 20.83 -17.32 -2.77
N GLU A 114 21.54 -17.15 -3.88
CA GLU A 114 22.50 -18.15 -4.33
C GLU A 114 23.61 -18.38 -3.26
N PHE A 115 24.03 -19.64 -3.04
CA PHE A 115 24.86 -19.97 -1.89
C PHE A 115 26.23 -19.28 -1.88
N SER A 116 26.87 -19.11 -3.04
CA SER A 116 28.14 -18.38 -3.12
C SER A 116 27.97 -16.91 -2.71
N TYR A 117 26.86 -16.31 -3.11
CA TYR A 117 26.49 -14.97 -2.72
C TYR A 117 26.15 -14.87 -1.22
N PHE A 118 25.38 -15.82 -0.67
CA PHE A 118 25.09 -15.93 0.76
C PHE A 118 26.38 -15.94 1.60
N ARG A 119 27.34 -16.81 1.27
CA ARG A 119 28.62 -16.90 1.98
C ARG A 119 29.40 -15.60 1.93
N THR A 120 29.44 -14.98 0.74
CA THR A 120 30.15 -13.71 0.56
C THR A 120 29.51 -12.59 1.39
N CYS A 121 28.18 -12.54 1.45
CA CYS A 121 27.43 -11.59 2.28
C CYS A 121 27.65 -11.85 3.78
N ALA A 122 27.57 -13.09 4.24
CA ALA A 122 27.76 -13.46 5.64
C ALA A 122 29.14 -13.08 6.18
N LEU A 123 30.19 -13.16 5.34
CA LEU A 123 31.56 -12.83 5.70
C LEU A 123 31.91 -11.35 5.53
N ARG A 124 31.01 -10.51 5.00
CA ARG A 124 31.32 -9.10 4.70
C ARG A 124 31.12 -8.21 5.93
N GLN A 125 32.07 -7.29 6.20
CA GLN A 125 32.16 -6.44 7.41
C GLN A 125 30.87 -5.69 7.84
N ARG A 126 29.89 -5.49 6.95
CA ARG A 126 28.65 -4.74 7.21
C ARG A 126 27.36 -5.55 6.99
N ASN A 127 27.48 -6.75 6.44
CA ASN A 127 26.32 -7.56 6.03
C ASN A 127 26.18 -8.82 6.89
N GLN A 128 26.75 -8.86 8.11
CA GLN A 128 26.77 -10.00 9.04
C GLN A 128 25.39 -10.69 9.16
N ASN A 129 25.12 -11.64 8.26
CA ASN A 129 23.86 -12.36 8.08
C ASN A 129 22.65 -11.54 7.56
N LEU A 130 22.84 -10.34 7.01
CA LEU A 130 21.76 -9.58 6.37
C LEU A 130 21.51 -10.08 4.94
N PHE A 131 20.29 -10.54 4.70
CA PHE A 131 19.81 -10.89 3.35
C PHE A 131 19.99 -9.70 2.39
N THR A 132 20.20 -9.97 1.12
CA THR A 132 20.18 -8.98 0.05
C THR A 132 19.33 -9.50 -1.11
N ALA A 133 18.00 -9.51 -0.95
CA ALA A 133 17.09 -9.43 -2.10
C ALA A 133 17.53 -8.26 -2.98
N ASP A 134 17.42 -8.47 -4.28
CA ASP A 134 18.16 -7.76 -5.31
C ASP A 134 17.28 -6.75 -6.05
N GLN A 135 15.98 -7.04 -6.23
CA GLN A 135 15.06 -6.17 -6.95
C GLN A 135 14.19 -5.34 -6.00
N ASP A 136 14.37 -4.01 -6.03
CA ASP A 136 13.59 -3.07 -5.23
C ASP A 136 12.21 -2.82 -5.88
N VAL A 137 11.14 -3.17 -5.18
CA VAL A 137 9.76 -2.90 -5.61
C VAL A 137 9.35 -1.50 -5.16
N ALA A 138 9.48 -1.23 -3.87
CA ALA A 138 9.05 0.00 -3.26
C ALA A 138 9.87 0.38 -2.04
N VAL A 139 10.09 1.69 -1.87
CA VAL A 139 10.64 2.27 -0.65
C VAL A 139 9.60 3.24 -0.09
N MET A 140 8.98 2.85 1.01
CA MET A 140 8.08 3.72 1.76
C MET A 140 8.89 4.34 2.90
N THR A 141 8.99 5.66 2.94
CA THR A 141 9.76 6.37 3.98
C THR A 141 8.98 7.51 4.62
N ASN A 142 9.22 7.84 5.88
CA ASN A 142 8.64 9.05 6.46
C ASN A 142 9.33 10.35 6.00
N ASP A 143 10.49 10.26 5.34
CA ASP A 143 11.19 11.41 4.75
C ASP A 143 11.18 11.33 3.22
N ALA A 144 10.11 11.88 2.63
CA ALA A 144 9.89 11.92 1.19
C ALA A 144 11.07 12.51 0.40
N LYS A 145 11.82 13.44 1.01
CA LYS A 145 12.97 14.11 0.37
C LYS A 145 14.10 13.15 0.02
N ARG A 146 14.13 11.97 0.63
CA ARG A 146 15.09 10.90 0.33
C ARG A 146 14.71 10.06 -0.88
N CYS A 147 13.52 10.24 -1.46
CA CYS A 147 13.09 9.41 -2.58
C CYS A 147 14.00 9.51 -3.80
N ALA A 148 14.44 10.71 -4.17
CA ALA A 148 15.41 10.89 -5.26
C ALA A 148 16.71 10.10 -5.01
N TYR A 149 17.16 10.05 -3.75
CA TYR A 149 18.30 9.21 -3.36
C TYR A 149 17.98 7.72 -3.50
N TYR A 150 16.84 7.25 -2.99
CA TYR A 150 16.48 5.83 -3.06
C TYR A 150 16.29 5.34 -4.50
N GLU A 151 15.68 6.14 -5.36
CA GLU A 151 15.48 5.81 -6.77
C GLU A 151 16.81 5.80 -7.54
N ALA A 152 17.65 6.82 -7.35
CA ALA A 152 18.94 6.93 -8.04
C ALA A 152 19.97 5.90 -7.53
N GLU A 153 19.93 5.59 -6.23
CA GLU A 153 20.84 4.64 -5.64
C GLU A 153 20.34 3.21 -5.70
N SER A 154 19.11 2.89 -6.11
CA SER A 154 18.65 1.50 -6.21
C SER A 154 19.53 0.64 -7.13
N GLU A 155 19.75 -0.62 -6.76
CA GLU A 155 20.50 -1.57 -7.60
C GLU A 155 19.74 -1.94 -8.89
N ASN A 156 18.44 -1.61 -8.95
CA ASN A 156 17.64 -1.69 -10.17
C ASN A 156 18.29 -0.93 -11.33
N VAL A 157 18.86 0.25 -11.06
CA VAL A 157 19.41 1.16 -12.07
C VAL A 157 20.88 1.52 -11.87
N LYS A 158 21.43 1.32 -10.67
CA LYS A 158 22.82 1.66 -10.33
C LYS A 158 23.60 0.47 -9.79
N GLY A 159 24.61 0.04 -10.54
CA GLY A 159 25.50 -1.07 -10.16
C GLY A 159 26.27 -0.84 -8.86
N ARG A 160 26.74 -1.92 -8.24
CA ARG A 160 27.44 -1.91 -6.95
C ARG A 160 28.89 -2.30 -7.07
N TRP A 161 29.74 -1.64 -6.30
CA TRP A 161 31.11 -2.10 -6.09
C TRP A 161 31.17 -3.04 -4.90
N ALA A 162 31.93 -4.12 -5.05
CA ALA A 162 32.21 -5.02 -3.94
C ALA A 162 33.62 -5.60 -4.04
N CYS A 163 34.16 -5.97 -2.88
CA CYS A 163 35.40 -6.73 -2.79
C CYS A 163 35.12 -8.20 -3.10
N VAL A 164 35.72 -8.70 -4.17
CA VAL A 164 35.59 -10.08 -4.65
C VAL A 164 36.82 -10.86 -4.20
N VAL A 165 36.57 -11.89 -3.40
CA VAL A 165 37.60 -12.77 -2.86
C VAL A 165 37.51 -14.12 -3.60
N PRO A 166 38.63 -14.74 -4.01
CA PRO A 166 38.59 -16.04 -4.70
C PRO A 166 37.87 -17.13 -3.88
N PRO A 167 37.07 -18.01 -4.50
CA PRO A 167 36.32 -19.04 -3.80
C PRO A 167 37.16 -19.93 -2.89
N GLU A 168 38.40 -20.22 -3.27
CA GLU A 168 39.34 -21.05 -2.49
C GLU A 168 39.71 -20.38 -1.17
N VAL A 169 39.90 -19.05 -1.18
CA VAL A 169 40.15 -18.25 0.02
C VAL A 169 38.91 -18.27 0.93
N ILE A 170 37.72 -18.11 0.37
CA ILE A 170 36.47 -18.19 1.13
C ILE A 170 36.32 -19.58 1.77
N GLN A 171 36.63 -20.65 1.04
CA GLN A 171 36.59 -22.03 1.54
C GLN A 171 37.56 -22.26 2.70
N GLN A 172 38.80 -21.80 2.59
CA GLN A 172 39.82 -21.99 3.63
C GLN A 172 39.64 -21.05 4.84
N GLY A 173 39.12 -19.85 4.60
CA GLY A 173 39.09 -18.76 5.56
C GLY A 173 37.79 -18.60 6.33
N ALA A 174 36.65 -19.07 5.83
CA ALA A 174 35.35 -18.90 6.49
C ALA A 174 35.35 -19.41 7.94
N ALA A 175 35.87 -20.62 8.17
CA ALA A 175 35.99 -21.19 9.52
C ALA A 175 37.11 -20.58 10.38
N LYS A 176 37.97 -19.74 9.79
CA LYS A 176 39.12 -19.09 10.42
C LYS A 176 38.90 -17.59 10.66
N GLY A 177 37.64 -17.13 10.62
CA GLY A 177 37.29 -15.74 10.86
C GLY A 177 37.60 -14.78 9.70
N LEU A 178 37.66 -15.29 8.45
CA LEU A 178 37.79 -14.44 7.26
C LEU A 178 36.70 -13.37 7.26
N THR A 179 37.10 -12.12 7.05
CA THR A 179 36.18 -11.00 6.88
C THR A 179 36.46 -10.30 5.56
N ILE A 180 35.44 -10.15 4.72
CA ILE A 180 35.53 -9.52 3.41
C ILE A 180 35.31 -8.00 3.57
N PRO A 181 36.25 -7.15 3.12
CA PRO A 181 36.09 -5.70 3.15
C PRO A 181 34.91 -5.20 2.32
N ASN A 182 34.35 -4.06 2.71
CA ASN A 182 33.22 -3.42 2.02
C ASN A 182 33.55 -2.07 1.37
N ASN A 183 34.83 -1.68 1.38
CA ASN A 183 35.33 -0.46 0.78
C ASN A 183 36.59 -0.75 -0.04
N GLN A 184 36.92 0.18 -0.94
CA GLN A 184 37.98 -0.01 -1.92
C GLN A 184 39.37 -0.11 -1.28
N ALA A 185 39.69 0.77 -0.33
CA ALA A 185 41.01 0.83 0.28
C ALA A 185 41.36 -0.49 0.96
N ASP A 186 40.48 -0.96 1.84
CA ASP A 186 40.67 -2.22 2.56
C ASP A 186 40.67 -3.42 1.61
N CYS A 187 39.90 -3.37 0.52
CA CYS A 187 39.91 -4.44 -0.48
C CYS A 187 41.25 -4.54 -1.23
N GLN A 188 41.88 -3.41 -1.56
CA GLN A 188 43.16 -3.36 -2.24
C GLN A 188 44.32 -3.83 -1.33
N GLU A 189 44.19 -3.60 -0.02
CA GLU A 189 45.12 -4.06 1.01
C GLU A 189 44.89 -5.52 1.42
N PHE A 190 43.73 -6.11 1.09
CA PHE A 190 43.38 -7.47 1.47
C PHE A 190 44.44 -8.50 1.01
N ARG A 191 44.88 -9.34 1.95
CA ARG A 191 45.76 -10.50 1.69
C ARG A 191 45.26 -11.71 2.47
N TRP A 192 45.34 -12.89 1.83
CA TRP A 192 45.07 -14.16 2.49
C TRP A 192 46.15 -15.22 2.23
N PRO A 193 46.72 -15.87 3.27
CA PRO A 193 46.50 -15.62 4.70
C PRO A 193 46.88 -14.19 5.14
N PRO A 194 46.34 -13.68 6.28
CA PRO A 194 46.69 -12.35 6.76
C PRO A 194 48.20 -12.21 6.99
N ALA A 195 48.76 -11.03 6.70
CA ALA A 195 50.19 -10.69 6.85
C ALA A 195 51.17 -11.45 5.94
N ASP A 196 50.70 -12.23 4.97
CA ASP A 196 51.53 -12.79 3.90
C ASP A 196 51.65 -11.77 2.73
N PRO A 197 52.85 -11.24 2.43
CA PRO A 197 53.06 -10.31 1.31
C PRO A 197 52.70 -10.92 -0.06
N ASP A 198 52.87 -12.24 -0.19
CA ASP A 198 52.58 -13.02 -1.40
C ASP A 198 51.22 -13.71 -1.32
N GLY A 199 50.44 -13.41 -0.28
CA GLY A 199 49.08 -13.91 -0.09
C GLY A 199 48.13 -13.52 -1.22
N VAL A 200 47.08 -14.32 -1.39
CA VAL A 200 46.05 -14.12 -2.41
C VAL A 200 45.36 -12.78 -2.20
N LYS A 201 45.25 -11.99 -3.27
CA LYS A 201 44.64 -10.65 -3.28
C LYS A 201 43.16 -10.75 -3.62
N ALA A 202 42.38 -9.80 -3.13
CA ALA A 202 41.01 -9.58 -3.58
C ALA A 202 40.95 -8.59 -4.75
N GLU A 203 39.84 -8.60 -5.48
CA GLU A 203 39.57 -7.68 -6.57
C GLU A 203 38.43 -6.71 -6.19
N TRP A 204 38.65 -5.41 -6.33
CA TRP A 204 37.58 -4.42 -6.20
C TRP A 204 36.83 -4.31 -7.53
N LYS A 205 35.64 -4.91 -7.60
CA LYS A 205 34.89 -5.10 -8.85
C LYS A 205 33.53 -4.42 -8.81
N GLN A 206 33.14 -3.84 -9.94
CA GLN A 206 31.78 -3.32 -10.15
C GLN A 206 30.88 -4.38 -10.76
N PHE A 207 29.71 -4.56 -10.15
CA PHE A 207 28.59 -5.36 -10.64
C PHE A 207 27.60 -4.45 -11.36
N ALA A 208 27.06 -4.93 -12.48
CA ALA A 208 26.08 -4.18 -13.26
C ALA A 208 24.75 -4.03 -12.49
N PRO A 209 23.97 -2.97 -12.77
CA PRO A 209 22.60 -2.87 -12.26
C PRO A 209 21.70 -3.96 -12.83
N HIS A 210 20.55 -4.20 -12.21
CA HIS A 210 19.57 -5.18 -12.69
C HIS A 210 18.89 -4.79 -14.01
N GLY A 211 18.93 -3.50 -14.38
CA GLY A 211 18.35 -3.03 -15.65
C GLY A 211 16.83 -3.00 -15.64
N ILE A 212 16.22 -2.81 -14.47
CA ILE A 212 14.76 -2.70 -14.30
C ILE A 212 14.38 -1.29 -13.82
N ALA A 213 13.08 -0.99 -13.80
CA ALA A 213 12.58 0.31 -13.35
C ALA A 213 13.02 0.63 -11.92
N THR A 214 13.22 1.91 -11.61
CA THR A 214 13.45 2.37 -10.23
C THR A 214 12.30 1.94 -9.33
N PRO A 215 12.54 1.71 -8.03
CA PRO A 215 11.48 1.38 -7.10
C PRO A 215 10.47 2.52 -7.00
N VAL A 216 9.22 2.17 -6.67
CA VAL A 216 8.24 3.18 -6.26
C VAL A 216 8.69 3.77 -4.94
N CYS A 217 9.01 5.07 -4.90
CA CYS A 217 9.28 5.74 -3.64
C CYS A 217 8.13 6.66 -3.23
N GLN A 218 7.57 6.44 -2.04
CA GLN A 218 6.45 7.20 -1.51
C GLN A 218 6.56 7.37 0.00
N GLU A 219 5.74 8.25 0.58
CA GLU A 219 5.69 8.32 2.04
C GLU A 219 5.07 7.07 2.68
N THR A 220 5.46 6.80 3.92
CA THR A 220 4.81 5.78 4.74
C THR A 220 3.42 6.22 5.17
N GLN A 221 2.48 5.29 5.16
CA GLN A 221 1.21 5.47 5.87
C GLN A 221 1.45 5.53 7.38
N PHE A 222 0.61 6.29 8.08
CA PHE A 222 0.63 6.34 9.54
C PHE A 222 0.37 4.95 10.12
N THR A 223 1.14 4.56 11.13
CA THR A 223 0.84 3.42 12.02
C THR A 223 0.93 3.85 13.47
N ARG A 224 0.04 3.32 14.30
CA ARG A 224 0.08 3.56 15.75
C ARG A 224 1.02 2.57 16.46
N ASP A 225 1.81 3.07 17.40
CA ASP A 225 2.65 2.25 18.29
C ASP A 225 1.82 1.18 19.02
N ASN A 226 2.32 -0.05 19.08
CA ASN A 226 1.76 -1.21 19.77
C ASN A 226 0.34 -1.62 19.33
N HIS A 227 -0.06 -1.33 18.09
CA HIS A 227 -1.39 -1.68 17.56
C HIS A 227 -1.33 -2.50 16.27
N LEU A 228 -0.36 -3.42 16.19
CA LEU A 228 -0.19 -4.35 15.07
C LEU A 228 -0.10 -3.66 13.69
N GLY A 229 0.42 -2.44 13.63
CA GLY A 229 0.55 -1.70 12.38
C GLY A 229 -0.77 -1.21 11.80
N ASN A 230 -1.85 -1.18 12.60
CA ASN A 230 -3.11 -0.60 12.16
C ASN A 230 -2.91 0.88 11.82
N GLY A 231 -3.29 1.23 10.60
CA GLY A 231 -3.33 2.60 10.13
C GLY A 231 -4.59 3.32 10.57
N LEU A 232 -4.85 4.43 9.90
CA LEU A 232 -6.08 5.21 10.11
C LEU A 232 -7.31 4.35 9.81
N GLY A 233 -8.32 4.41 10.69
CA GLY A 233 -9.54 3.60 10.58
C GLY A 233 -9.44 2.18 11.14
N GLY A 234 -8.27 1.78 11.68
CA GLY A 234 -8.11 0.47 12.33
C GLY A 234 -7.89 -0.69 11.37
N HIS A 235 -7.52 -0.40 10.12
CA HIS A 235 -7.18 -1.40 9.11
C HIS A 235 -5.66 -1.58 8.98
N PRO A 236 -5.18 -2.75 8.55
CA PRO A 236 -3.77 -2.93 8.20
C PRO A 236 -3.35 -1.97 7.09
N ASN A 237 -2.13 -1.46 7.18
CA ASN A 237 -1.54 -0.72 6.06
C ASN A 237 -1.22 -1.69 4.92
N MET A 238 -1.32 -1.16 3.69
CA MET A 238 -1.25 -1.98 2.48
C MET A 238 -0.44 -1.29 1.39
N PHE A 239 0.29 -2.10 0.62
CA PHE A 239 0.89 -1.70 -0.65
C PHE A 239 0.40 -2.61 -1.78
N ASN A 240 -0.21 -2.02 -2.81
CA ASN A 240 -0.67 -2.78 -3.98
C ASN A 240 0.48 -2.94 -4.98
N TRP A 241 1.09 -4.13 -5.00
CA TRP A 241 2.14 -4.46 -5.95
C TRP A 241 1.54 -4.95 -7.26
N THR A 242 1.99 -4.37 -8.38
CA THR A 242 1.73 -4.92 -9.72
C THR A 242 2.89 -5.83 -10.06
N LEU A 243 2.60 -7.12 -10.21
CA LEU A 243 3.65 -8.10 -10.48
C LEU A 243 4.35 -7.82 -11.81
N PRO A 244 5.68 -7.99 -11.89
CA PRO A 244 6.45 -7.75 -13.11
C PRO A 244 6.03 -8.69 -14.24
N GLU A 245 6.29 -8.28 -15.48
CA GLU A 245 6.14 -9.11 -16.67
C GLU A 245 7.27 -10.16 -16.75
N LEU A 246 7.16 -11.19 -15.90
CA LEU A 246 8.16 -12.23 -15.69
C LEU A 246 7.53 -13.63 -15.74
N HIS A 247 8.34 -14.64 -16.05
CA HIS A 247 7.95 -16.04 -15.95
C HIS A 247 8.98 -16.83 -15.15
N GLU A 248 8.72 -17.02 -13.86
CA GLU A 248 9.63 -17.69 -12.93
C GLU A 248 8.84 -18.52 -11.93
N ASP A 249 9.24 -19.77 -11.71
CA ASP A 249 8.55 -20.67 -10.78
C ASP A 249 8.99 -20.51 -9.32
N ARG A 250 10.06 -19.73 -9.09
CA ARG A 250 10.75 -19.64 -7.80
C ARG A 250 11.12 -18.21 -7.48
N CYS A 251 10.16 -17.51 -6.89
CA CYS A 251 10.31 -16.16 -6.39
C CYS A 251 10.05 -16.09 -4.89
N VAL A 252 10.67 -15.12 -4.23
CA VAL A 252 10.47 -14.81 -2.82
C VAL A 252 10.32 -13.30 -2.66
N LEU A 253 9.44 -12.90 -1.76
CA LEU A 253 9.25 -11.51 -1.34
C LEU A 253 10.02 -11.29 -0.04
N ARG A 254 10.53 -10.08 0.11
CA ARG A 254 11.10 -9.54 1.32
C ARG A 254 10.45 -8.21 1.65
N ILE A 255 10.24 -8.00 2.93
CA ILE A 255 10.10 -6.66 3.48
C ILE A 255 11.21 -6.42 4.49
N ARG A 256 11.91 -5.30 4.36
CA ARG A 256 12.85 -4.80 5.36
C ARG A 256 12.25 -3.57 6.01
N TYR A 257 12.41 -3.47 7.31
CA TYR A 257 11.93 -2.35 8.08
C TYR A 257 13.04 -1.76 8.93
N ASN A 258 13.43 -0.53 8.62
CA ASN A 258 14.43 0.22 9.37
C ASN A 258 13.71 1.27 10.22
N ILE A 259 13.97 1.27 11.52
CA ILE A 259 13.35 2.19 12.47
C ILE A 259 14.44 2.81 13.31
N SER A 260 14.25 4.07 13.64
CA SER A 260 14.88 4.66 14.82
C SER A 260 13.91 5.59 15.51
N THR A 261 14.00 5.69 16.83
CA THR A 261 13.19 6.63 17.61
C THR A 261 13.76 8.04 17.52
N ASN A 262 12.86 9.02 17.56
CA ASN A 262 13.10 10.45 17.72
C ASN A 262 12.31 10.99 18.93
N ASP A 263 11.85 10.11 19.84
CA ASP A 263 10.98 10.40 21.00
C ASP A 263 11.65 11.20 22.12
N TYR A 264 12.97 11.41 21.99
CA TYR A 264 13.78 12.01 23.04
C TYR A 264 14.56 13.18 22.47
N ALA A 265 14.64 14.27 23.23
CA ALA A 265 15.61 15.33 22.97
C ALA A 265 17.00 14.70 23.06
N ASP A 266 17.55 14.38 21.89
CA ASP A 266 18.85 13.76 21.73
C ASP A 266 19.88 14.53 22.55
N ALA A 267 20.41 13.87 23.58
CA ALA A 267 21.55 14.27 24.40
C ALA A 267 21.84 15.77 24.43
N ASP A 268 21.00 16.56 25.10
CA ASP A 268 21.47 17.86 25.55
C ASP A 268 22.71 17.63 26.44
N ALA A 269 23.85 18.20 26.05
CA ALA A 269 25.10 18.12 26.81
C ALA A 269 24.95 18.61 28.26
N SER A 270 23.90 19.41 28.54
CA SER A 270 23.50 19.86 29.87
C SER A 270 22.96 18.72 30.77
N ASN A 271 22.44 17.64 30.20
CA ASN A 271 21.88 16.49 30.94
C ASN A 271 22.96 15.51 31.42
N ASN A 272 24.20 15.60 30.92
CA ASN A 272 25.28 14.67 31.26
C ASN A 272 26.66 15.35 31.48
N PRO A 273 26.77 16.44 32.27
CA PRO A 273 28.01 17.20 32.42
C PRO A 273 29.15 16.36 33.02
N LEU A 274 28.82 15.32 33.81
CA LEU A 274 29.76 14.40 34.46
C LEU A 274 30.23 13.24 33.55
N ARG A 275 29.76 13.16 32.31
CA ARG A 275 30.03 12.04 31.39
C ARG A 275 30.79 12.44 30.11
N ARG A 276 31.36 13.65 30.07
CA ARG A 276 32.27 14.05 28.98
C ARG A 276 33.40 13.03 28.81
N GLY A 277 33.73 12.70 27.56
CA GLY A 277 34.77 11.74 27.21
C GLY A 277 34.45 10.27 27.50
N ARG A 278 33.19 9.93 27.84
CA ARG A 278 32.76 8.52 27.98
C ARG A 278 32.18 8.00 26.67
N ASN A 279 32.28 6.68 26.44
CA ASN A 279 31.66 6.00 25.29
C ASN A 279 30.17 6.32 25.21
N THR A 280 29.60 6.41 24.00
CA THR A 280 28.15 6.55 23.79
C THR A 280 27.61 5.26 23.19
N ASP A 281 26.39 4.86 23.58
CA ASP A 281 25.78 3.65 23.04
C ASP A 281 25.10 3.94 21.69
N VAL A 282 24.67 5.19 21.49
CA VAL A 282 24.10 5.69 20.23
C VAL A 282 25.07 6.67 19.59
N ASN A 283 25.33 6.50 18.30
CA ASN A 283 26.27 7.33 17.58
C ASN A 283 25.66 8.69 17.20
N LEU A 284 26.02 9.72 17.97
CA LEU A 284 25.50 11.08 17.79
C LEU A 284 26.38 11.97 16.91
N HIS A 285 27.64 11.59 16.61
CA HIS A 285 28.60 12.50 15.97
C HIS A 285 28.12 12.95 14.59
N ARG A 286 27.59 12.04 13.77
CA ARG A 286 27.08 12.36 12.43
C ARG A 286 25.85 13.25 12.47
N LYS A 287 24.95 13.01 13.44
CA LYS A 287 23.71 13.78 13.60
C LYS A 287 24.00 15.24 13.88
N TYR A 288 25.05 15.52 14.65
CA TYR A 288 25.44 16.88 15.07
C TYR A 288 26.66 17.44 14.34
N GLY A 289 27.13 16.79 13.27
CA GLY A 289 28.23 17.28 12.45
C GLY A 289 29.60 17.29 13.14
N PHE A 290 29.82 16.46 14.16
CA PHE A 290 31.13 16.26 14.77
C PHE A 290 32.03 15.38 13.87
N THR A 291 33.34 15.57 13.95
CA THR A 291 34.32 14.86 13.12
C THR A 291 34.41 13.36 13.43
N ASN A 292 34.22 12.98 14.70
CA ASN A 292 34.17 11.60 15.17
C ASN A 292 33.44 11.50 16.52
N GLU A 293 33.24 10.27 17.00
CA GLU A 293 32.55 10.01 18.27
C GLU A 293 33.28 10.60 19.49
N ALA A 294 34.61 10.62 19.48
CA ALA A 294 35.40 11.21 20.58
C ALA A 294 35.17 12.72 20.70
N ALA A 295 35.15 13.44 19.58
CA ALA A 295 34.88 14.88 19.55
C ALA A 295 33.46 15.22 20.06
N ALA A 296 32.48 14.36 19.77
CA ALA A 296 31.12 14.48 20.28
C ALA A 296 31.06 14.21 21.79
N SER A 297 31.66 13.10 22.25
CA SER A 297 31.62 12.70 23.65
C SER A 297 32.38 13.65 24.57
N GLU A 298 33.52 14.21 24.13
CA GLU A 298 34.25 15.27 24.85
C GLU A 298 33.37 16.49 25.11
N ARG A 299 32.49 16.82 24.17
CA ARG A 299 31.53 17.92 24.28
C ARG A 299 30.26 17.57 25.05
N GLY A 300 30.16 16.34 25.57
CA GLY A 300 29.04 15.87 26.41
C GLY A 300 27.89 15.22 25.64
N TRP A 301 28.04 14.99 24.34
CA TRP A 301 27.04 14.31 23.51
C TRP A 301 27.12 12.79 23.70
N VAL A 302 26.69 12.33 24.87
CA VAL A 302 26.72 10.92 25.28
C VAL A 302 25.30 10.46 25.59
N PHE A 303 24.84 9.43 24.87
CA PHE A 303 23.54 8.80 25.09
C PHE A 303 23.73 7.35 25.51
N LYS A 304 23.17 6.99 26.67
CA LYS A 304 23.30 5.67 27.29
C LYS A 304 21.98 5.18 27.82
N ASN A 305 21.93 3.89 28.14
CA ASN A 305 20.84 3.32 28.91
C ASN A 305 20.48 4.16 30.14
N ASN A 306 19.18 4.34 30.33
CA ASN A 306 18.57 5.02 31.46
C ASN A 306 19.22 6.39 31.79
N PRO A 307 19.19 7.36 30.87
CA PRO A 307 19.76 8.67 31.13
C PRO A 307 18.98 9.39 32.23
N GLN A 308 19.68 10.21 33.00
CA GLN A 308 19.08 11.07 34.01
C GLN A 308 18.79 12.45 33.42
N VAL A 309 17.62 13.01 33.72
CA VAL A 309 17.19 14.35 33.29
C VAL A 309 17.00 15.25 34.51
N GLN A 310 17.45 16.49 34.40
CA GLN A 310 17.24 17.51 35.42
C GLN A 310 16.03 18.37 35.03
N LEU A 311 14.90 18.16 35.72
CA LEU A 311 13.66 18.90 35.45
C LEU A 311 13.54 20.19 36.27
N PHE A 312 14.20 20.22 37.43
CA PHE A 312 14.11 21.31 38.38
C PHE A 312 15.47 22.03 38.44
N SER A 313 15.54 23.24 37.90
CA SER A 313 16.77 24.04 37.91
C SER A 313 17.15 24.50 39.32
N ASP A 314 16.16 24.64 40.20
CA ASP A 314 16.25 24.99 41.62
C ASP A 314 16.56 23.80 42.54
N LEU A 315 16.40 22.55 42.06
CA LEU A 315 16.75 21.32 42.78
C LEU A 315 17.79 20.50 42.01
N PRO A 316 19.06 20.94 41.94
CA PRO A 316 20.10 20.31 41.10
C PRO A 316 20.45 18.87 41.47
N ASP A 317 20.19 18.49 42.72
CA ASP A 317 20.41 17.13 43.22
C ASP A 317 19.24 16.18 42.89
N PHE A 318 18.09 16.69 42.45
CA PHE A 318 16.92 15.89 42.11
C PHE A 318 16.83 15.64 40.60
N LYS A 319 17.19 14.41 40.20
CA LYS A 319 17.16 13.96 38.80
C LYS A 319 16.26 12.75 38.63
N LEU A 320 15.47 12.71 37.56
CA LEU A 320 14.66 11.54 37.21
C LEU A 320 15.41 10.68 36.19
N SER A 321 15.32 9.36 36.33
CA SER A 321 15.84 8.43 35.33
C SER A 321 14.76 8.13 34.29
N LEU A 322 15.10 8.26 33.02
CA LEU A 322 14.28 7.71 31.94
C LEU A 322 14.51 6.20 31.83
N ALA A 323 13.50 5.43 31.41
CA ALA A 323 13.61 3.99 31.19
C ALA A 323 13.92 3.72 29.70
N ILE A 324 15.14 4.06 29.27
CA ILE A 324 15.56 3.96 27.87
C ILE A 324 16.56 2.82 27.71
N ASN A 325 16.29 1.96 26.72
CA ASN A 325 17.23 0.95 26.25
C ASN A 325 17.84 1.39 24.90
N THR A 326 19.11 1.76 24.89
CA THR A 326 19.85 2.22 23.70
C THR A 326 20.03 1.12 22.66
N ALA A 327 19.96 -0.16 23.06
CA ALA A 327 19.89 -1.27 22.11
C ALA A 327 18.58 -1.28 21.29
N GLN A 328 17.56 -0.56 21.74
CA GLN A 328 16.25 -0.43 21.09
C GLN A 328 16.12 0.90 20.33
N PHE A 329 17.16 1.72 20.28
CA PHE A 329 17.09 3.07 19.70
C PHE A 329 16.95 3.07 18.17
N GLY A 330 17.58 2.10 17.52
CA GLY A 330 17.45 1.88 16.08
C GLY A 330 17.64 0.42 15.73
N ARG A 331 16.72 -0.12 14.94
CA ARG A 331 16.67 -1.54 14.60
C ARG A 331 16.27 -1.74 13.16
N VAL A 332 16.79 -2.83 12.60
CA VAL A 332 16.46 -3.30 11.26
C VAL A 332 15.82 -4.66 11.42
N PHE A 333 14.61 -4.79 10.90
CA PHE A 333 13.84 -6.01 10.87
C PHE A 333 13.67 -6.46 9.43
N GLN A 334 13.40 -7.74 9.26
CA GLN A 334 13.20 -8.30 7.94
C GLN A 334 12.37 -9.56 8.00
N ASP A 335 11.34 -9.62 7.18
CA ASP A 335 10.55 -10.81 6.96
C ASP A 335 10.64 -11.27 5.50
N ARG A 336 10.47 -12.57 5.28
CA ARG A 336 10.61 -13.22 3.96
C ARG A 336 9.45 -14.16 3.68
N SER A 337 8.98 -14.19 2.43
CA SER A 337 7.85 -15.02 2.04
C SER A 337 8.32 -16.44 1.82
N HIS A 338 7.38 -17.37 1.87
CA HIS A 338 7.55 -18.63 1.17
C HIS A 338 7.68 -18.42 -0.34
N ILE A 339 8.23 -19.43 -1.03
CA ILE A 339 8.34 -19.39 -2.48
C ILE A 339 6.95 -19.28 -3.15
N PHE A 340 6.89 -18.47 -4.20
CA PHE A 340 5.76 -18.39 -5.12
C PHE A 340 6.24 -18.31 -6.57
N ALA A 341 5.35 -18.55 -7.51
CA ALA A 341 5.62 -18.44 -8.94
C ALA A 341 4.98 -17.19 -9.54
N ILE A 342 5.64 -16.59 -10.53
CA ILE A 342 5.07 -15.58 -11.42
C ILE A 342 4.92 -16.24 -12.79
N ARG A 343 3.69 -16.36 -13.28
CA ARG A 343 3.36 -17.05 -14.53
C ARG A 343 2.93 -16.07 -15.61
N LYS A 344 3.24 -16.40 -16.86
CA LYS A 344 2.70 -15.68 -18.02
C LYS A 344 1.18 -15.76 -18.01
N ARG A 345 0.55 -14.65 -18.39
CA ARG A 345 -0.90 -14.63 -18.63
C ARG A 345 -1.25 -15.53 -19.81
N PRO A 346 -2.31 -16.34 -19.71
CA PRO A 346 -2.89 -16.96 -20.89
C PRO A 346 -3.55 -15.87 -21.77
N GLU A 347 -3.72 -16.14 -23.06
CA GLU A 347 -4.14 -15.11 -24.04
C GLU A 347 -5.53 -14.54 -23.70
N GLU A 348 -6.43 -15.35 -23.16
CA GLU A 348 -7.76 -14.94 -22.70
C GLU A 348 -7.75 -13.90 -21.57
N LEU A 349 -6.64 -13.79 -20.81
CA LEU A 349 -6.48 -12.86 -19.68
C LEU A 349 -5.51 -11.71 -19.97
N LYS A 350 -5.03 -11.57 -21.21
CA LYS A 350 -4.01 -10.58 -21.58
C LYS A 350 -4.35 -9.16 -21.13
N ASN A 351 -5.59 -8.73 -21.38
CA ASN A 351 -6.08 -7.39 -21.03
C ASN A 351 -6.90 -7.38 -19.72
N ALA A 352 -6.98 -8.50 -19.00
CA ALA A 352 -7.78 -8.60 -17.78
C ALA A 352 -7.11 -7.86 -16.61
N ARG A 353 -7.89 -7.14 -15.81
CA ARG A 353 -7.43 -6.65 -14.52
C ARG A 353 -7.70 -7.73 -13.46
N ILE A 354 -6.63 -8.37 -12.99
CA ILE A 354 -6.71 -9.49 -12.05
C ILE A 354 -6.29 -9.00 -10.66
N HIS A 355 -7.15 -9.22 -9.68
CA HIS A 355 -6.89 -8.99 -8.26
C HIS A 355 -6.73 -10.31 -7.54
N ASN A 356 -5.72 -10.45 -6.71
CA ASN A 356 -5.48 -11.68 -5.96
C ASN A 356 -6.17 -11.60 -4.59
N LEU A 357 -6.99 -12.60 -4.28
CA LEU A 357 -7.58 -12.76 -2.95
C LEU A 357 -6.98 -14.00 -2.30
N ASN A 358 -6.20 -13.77 -1.24
CA ASN A 358 -5.49 -14.81 -0.52
C ASN A 358 -5.99 -14.92 0.93
N VAL A 359 -5.32 -15.79 1.70
CA VAL A 359 -5.51 -15.95 3.13
C VAL A 359 -4.16 -15.74 3.81
N ARG A 360 -4.16 -15.04 4.94
CA ARG A 360 -3.02 -14.92 5.84
C ARG A 360 -3.31 -15.56 7.20
N GLY A 361 -2.30 -15.64 8.05
CA GLY A 361 -2.44 -16.04 9.45
C GLY A 361 -2.34 -17.54 9.70
N LYS A 362 -2.63 -17.94 10.94
CA LYS A 362 -2.49 -19.30 11.45
C LYS A 362 -3.70 -19.76 12.27
N ARG A 363 -3.74 -21.08 12.51
CA ARG A 363 -4.72 -21.73 13.37
C ARG A 363 -4.39 -21.41 14.81
N GLY A 364 -5.38 -21.03 15.59
CA GLY A 364 -5.25 -20.80 17.03
C GLY A 364 -5.82 -19.44 17.40
N ASN A 365 -5.96 -19.20 18.70
CA ASN A 365 -6.28 -17.88 19.23
C ASN A 365 -5.03 -16.97 19.24
N ILE A 366 -5.20 -15.66 19.41
CA ILE A 366 -4.10 -14.67 19.42
C ILE A 366 -2.91 -15.02 20.31
N VAL A 367 -3.11 -15.71 21.44
CA VAL A 367 -2.02 -16.11 22.33
C VAL A 367 -1.26 -17.31 21.75
N GLN A 368 -1.97 -18.25 21.13
CA GLN A 368 -1.39 -19.44 20.53
C GLN A 368 -0.66 -19.13 19.22
N VAL A 369 -1.25 -18.28 18.37
CA VAL A 369 -0.63 -17.93 17.08
C VAL A 369 0.51 -16.95 17.24
N TYR A 370 0.61 -16.27 18.39
CA TYR A 370 1.72 -15.36 18.68
C TYR A 370 3.06 -16.04 18.38
N PRO A 371 3.90 -15.43 17.55
CA PRO A 371 3.90 -14.01 17.20
C PRO A 371 3.18 -13.69 15.85
N SER A 372 2.58 -14.66 15.17
CA SER A 372 1.72 -14.48 13.98
C SER A 372 0.31 -13.95 14.34
N VAL A 373 -0.52 -13.67 13.33
CA VAL A 373 -1.97 -13.37 13.48
C VAL A 373 -2.86 -14.58 13.16
N GLU A 374 -4.12 -14.55 13.60
CA GLU A 374 -5.13 -15.54 13.24
C GLU A 374 -5.51 -15.49 11.74
N TYR A 375 -6.21 -16.51 11.26
CA TYR A 375 -6.64 -16.54 9.87
C TYR A 375 -7.50 -15.35 9.46
N ASP A 376 -7.14 -14.78 8.31
CA ASP A 376 -7.88 -13.69 7.72
C ASP A 376 -7.82 -13.71 6.19
N PHE A 377 -8.82 -13.13 5.53
CA PHE A 377 -8.73 -12.88 4.08
C PHE A 377 -7.84 -11.67 3.84
N THR A 378 -7.02 -11.73 2.78
CA THR A 378 -6.19 -10.59 2.38
C THR A 378 -6.42 -10.27 0.88
N PRO A 379 -6.85 -9.04 0.56
CA PRO A 379 -7.30 -8.00 1.51
C PRO A 379 -8.64 -8.35 2.18
N ASN A 380 -8.90 -7.78 3.36
CA ASN A 380 -10.19 -7.92 4.06
C ASN A 380 -11.36 -7.28 3.31
N VAL A 381 -11.08 -6.17 2.63
CA VAL A 381 -12.01 -5.46 1.75
C VAL A 381 -11.34 -5.35 0.40
N LEU A 382 -11.88 -6.05 -0.59
CA LEU A 382 -11.42 -6.01 -1.97
C LEU A 382 -12.41 -5.19 -2.80
N GLU A 383 -11.96 -4.08 -3.37
CA GLU A 383 -12.77 -3.29 -4.28
C GLU A 383 -12.37 -3.52 -5.74
N VAL A 384 -13.35 -3.81 -6.59
CA VAL A 384 -13.17 -4.16 -8.00
C VAL A 384 -14.17 -3.43 -8.89
N MET A 385 -13.82 -3.31 -10.16
CA MET A 385 -14.75 -2.92 -11.20
C MET A 385 -15.52 -4.15 -11.69
N LYS A 386 -16.75 -3.94 -12.14
CA LYS A 386 -17.44 -4.92 -12.97
C LYS A 386 -16.55 -5.27 -14.16
N GLU A 387 -16.53 -6.54 -14.54
CA GLU A 387 -15.68 -7.16 -15.56
C GLU A 387 -14.20 -7.36 -15.17
N ASP A 388 -13.76 -6.94 -13.98
CA ASP A 388 -12.49 -7.37 -13.40
C ASP A 388 -12.50 -8.88 -13.09
N TYR A 389 -11.31 -9.41 -12.83
CA TYR A 389 -11.11 -10.78 -12.41
C TYR A 389 -10.58 -10.86 -10.98
N ILE A 390 -11.07 -11.82 -10.21
CA ILE A 390 -10.54 -12.15 -8.89
C ILE A 390 -9.95 -13.56 -8.95
N HIS A 391 -8.70 -13.70 -8.54
CA HIS A 391 -8.02 -15.00 -8.41
C HIS A 391 -8.06 -15.44 -6.94
N PHE A 392 -8.96 -16.39 -6.64
CA PHE A 392 -9.06 -17.01 -5.32
C PHE A 392 -8.03 -18.12 -5.19
N GLN A 393 -7.06 -17.94 -4.29
CA GLN A 393 -6.00 -18.93 -4.08
C GLN A 393 -5.39 -18.82 -2.68
N TRP A 394 -5.11 -19.95 -2.04
CA TRP A 394 -4.41 -19.96 -0.76
C TRP A 394 -3.86 -21.36 -0.44
N THR A 395 -3.00 -21.41 0.56
CA THR A 395 -2.58 -22.65 1.20
C THR A 395 -3.09 -22.66 2.63
N GLY A 396 -3.76 -23.73 3.03
CA GLY A 396 -3.86 -24.13 4.43
C GLY A 396 -2.69 -25.02 4.83
N SER A 397 -2.78 -25.70 5.98
CA SER A 397 -1.73 -26.57 6.50
C SER A 397 -2.25 -27.82 7.20
N ASN A 398 -1.39 -28.84 7.31
CA ASN A 398 -1.57 -30.04 8.15
C ASN A 398 -0.50 -30.13 9.24
N LYS A 399 0.28 -29.07 9.42
CA LYS A 399 1.44 -29.01 10.32
C LYS A 399 1.26 -27.98 11.44
N ASN A 400 0.04 -27.50 11.68
CA ASN A 400 -0.20 -26.63 12.83
C ASN A 400 0.11 -27.36 14.12
N PRO A 401 0.53 -26.64 15.18
CA PRO A 401 0.85 -27.27 16.44
C PRO A 401 -0.38 -27.97 16.99
N LEU A 402 -0.17 -29.16 17.54
CA LEU A 402 -1.24 -29.90 18.18
C LEU A 402 -1.74 -29.09 19.38
N ARG A 403 -3.05 -29.12 19.63
CA ARG A 403 -3.76 -28.40 20.70
C ARG A 403 -3.95 -26.90 20.46
N TYR A 404 -3.65 -26.38 19.27
CA TYR A 404 -4.11 -25.05 18.89
C TYR A 404 -5.60 -25.07 18.56
N ASP A 405 -6.30 -24.06 19.07
CA ASP A 405 -7.74 -23.91 18.96
C ASP A 405 -8.19 -23.80 17.50
N GLY A 406 -9.37 -24.34 17.18
CA GLY A 406 -10.00 -24.23 15.86
C GLY A 406 -10.84 -25.47 15.48
N GLU A 407 -11.45 -25.44 14.30
CA GLU A 407 -12.33 -26.51 13.82
C GLU A 407 -11.64 -27.54 12.92
N GLY A 408 -12.26 -28.71 12.81
CA GLY A 408 -11.77 -29.80 11.96
C GLY A 408 -10.63 -30.59 12.57
N MET A 409 -9.97 -31.39 11.74
CA MET A 409 -8.90 -32.30 12.14
C MET A 409 -7.77 -31.54 12.84
N LEU A 410 -7.34 -32.06 14.00
CA LEU A 410 -6.29 -31.48 14.82
C LEU A 410 -4.99 -31.28 14.01
N GLY A 411 -4.38 -30.09 14.12
CA GLY A 411 -3.19 -29.72 13.37
C GLY A 411 -3.45 -29.29 11.91
N SER A 412 -4.69 -29.41 11.44
CA SER A 412 -5.07 -28.96 10.10
C SER A 412 -5.81 -27.61 10.10
N ASP A 413 -5.70 -26.88 8.99
CA ASP A 413 -6.48 -25.67 8.70
C ASP A 413 -6.79 -25.60 7.20
N ARG A 414 -7.92 -24.98 6.86
CA ARG A 414 -8.48 -24.88 5.51
C ARG A 414 -9.37 -23.66 5.51
N SER A 415 -9.39 -22.96 4.40
CA SER A 415 -10.23 -21.78 4.22
C SER A 415 -11.15 -22.00 3.04
N ASN A 416 -12.41 -21.60 3.18
CA ASN A 416 -13.42 -21.63 2.12
C ASN A 416 -14.15 -20.28 2.05
N VAL A 417 -14.98 -20.09 1.02
CA VAL A 417 -15.70 -18.83 0.82
C VAL A 417 -17.19 -19.11 0.61
N LEU A 418 -18.02 -18.56 1.50
CA LEU A 418 -19.47 -18.54 1.35
C LEU A 418 -20.01 -17.14 1.64
N LEU A 419 -20.96 -16.69 0.83
CA LEU A 419 -21.73 -15.48 1.11
C LEU A 419 -22.47 -15.62 2.45
N LEU A 420 -22.47 -14.55 3.24
CA LEU A 420 -23.26 -14.46 4.47
C LEU A 420 -24.75 -14.24 4.18
N THR A 421 -25.60 -14.62 5.15
CA THR A 421 -27.01 -14.22 5.14
C THR A 421 -27.18 -12.71 5.25
N SER A 422 -28.31 -12.21 4.74
CA SER A 422 -28.70 -10.81 4.87
C SER A 422 -28.85 -10.38 6.33
N HIS A 423 -28.81 -9.06 6.55
CA HIS A 423 -29.04 -8.47 7.87
C HIS A 423 -30.46 -8.78 8.39
N VAL A 424 -30.60 -9.00 9.70
CA VAL A 424 -31.89 -9.40 10.32
C VAL A 424 -32.70 -8.19 10.81
N TYR A 425 -32.02 -7.14 11.25
CA TYR A 425 -32.68 -5.92 11.72
C TYR A 425 -32.60 -4.84 10.63
N PRO A 426 -33.44 -3.80 10.63
CA PRO A 426 -33.20 -2.64 9.77
C PRO A 426 -31.91 -1.94 10.25
N GLY A 427 -30.81 -2.11 9.53
CA GLY A 427 -29.63 -1.27 9.69
C GLY A 427 -29.79 -0.03 8.81
N HIS A 428 -29.16 1.09 9.17
CA HIS A 428 -28.94 2.12 8.17
C HIS A 428 -27.97 1.55 7.13
N SER A 429 -28.46 1.30 5.91
CA SER A 429 -27.55 1.06 4.78
C SER A 429 -26.77 2.34 4.58
N THR A 430 -25.46 2.30 4.85
CA THR A 430 -24.55 3.43 4.60
C THR A 430 -24.02 3.41 3.16
N THR A 431 -24.50 2.49 2.32
CA THR A 431 -24.01 2.30 0.95
C THR A 431 -25.13 2.45 -0.07
N ASP A 432 -24.82 3.13 -1.18
CA ASP A 432 -25.71 3.33 -2.35
C ASP A 432 -25.80 2.09 -3.25
N MET A 433 -25.43 0.91 -2.75
CA MET A 433 -25.31 -0.31 -3.54
C MET A 433 -26.08 -1.46 -2.91
N THR A 434 -26.53 -2.40 -3.75
CA THR A 434 -27.13 -3.65 -3.30
C THR A 434 -26.15 -4.39 -2.38
N GLN A 435 -26.60 -4.66 -1.15
CA GLN A 435 -25.83 -5.36 -0.14
C GLN A 435 -26.22 -6.85 -0.13
N PHE A 436 -25.26 -7.72 -0.42
CA PHE A 436 -25.36 -9.17 -0.35
C PHE A 436 -24.63 -9.67 0.90
N GLY A 437 -25.37 -10.29 1.81
CA GLY A 437 -24.82 -10.69 3.11
C GLY A 437 -24.52 -9.51 4.04
N HIS A 438 -24.15 -9.81 5.28
CA HIS A 438 -23.81 -8.79 6.27
C HIS A 438 -22.75 -9.27 7.27
N LEU A 439 -21.66 -8.51 7.45
CA LEU A 439 -20.53 -8.88 8.34
C LEU A 439 -20.94 -9.16 9.81
N GLY A 440 -22.02 -8.54 10.29
CA GLY A 440 -22.61 -8.83 11.61
C GLY A 440 -23.29 -10.20 11.73
N ARG A 441 -23.33 -11.01 10.66
CA ARG A 441 -23.89 -12.36 10.65
C ARG A 441 -22.79 -13.40 10.76
N ASN A 442 -23.11 -14.56 11.31
CA ASN A 442 -22.24 -15.73 11.39
C ASN A 442 -22.94 -16.97 10.79
N TYR A 443 -23.71 -16.75 9.73
CA TYR A 443 -24.50 -17.80 9.10
C TYR A 443 -24.46 -17.64 7.57
N PRO A 444 -24.09 -18.68 6.81
CA PRO A 444 -23.97 -18.60 5.36
C PRO A 444 -25.34 -18.55 4.69
N ALA A 445 -25.45 -17.83 3.58
CA ALA A 445 -26.60 -17.85 2.72
C ALA A 445 -26.73 -19.22 2.02
N HIS A 446 -27.96 -19.62 1.74
CA HIS A 446 -28.20 -20.87 1.01
C HIS A 446 -27.70 -20.74 -0.43
N LEU A 447 -26.87 -21.68 -0.91
CA LEU A 447 -26.20 -21.57 -2.20
C LEU A 447 -27.20 -21.44 -3.37
N ASN A 448 -28.29 -22.20 -3.35
CA ASN A 448 -29.36 -22.14 -4.36
C ASN A 448 -30.17 -20.82 -4.36
N LYS A 449 -30.09 -20.02 -3.31
CA LYS A 449 -30.92 -18.80 -3.13
C LYS A 449 -30.09 -17.51 -3.11
N SER A 450 -28.77 -17.64 -3.17
CA SER A 450 -27.84 -16.51 -3.16
C SER A 450 -27.22 -16.33 -4.53
N SER A 451 -26.82 -15.10 -4.83
CA SER A 451 -25.87 -14.76 -5.88
C SER A 451 -24.59 -14.25 -5.24
N PHE A 452 -23.44 -14.51 -5.87
CA PHE A 452 -22.14 -14.05 -5.38
C PHE A 452 -21.27 -13.71 -6.59
N LEU A 453 -21.02 -12.42 -6.81
CA LEU A 453 -20.17 -11.87 -7.88
C LEU A 453 -20.59 -12.25 -9.31
N GLY A 454 -21.80 -12.78 -9.49
CA GLY A 454 -22.27 -13.38 -10.74
C GLY A 454 -21.61 -14.72 -11.09
N LEU A 455 -20.99 -15.39 -10.11
CA LEU A 455 -20.37 -16.70 -10.30
C LEU A 455 -21.39 -17.82 -10.55
N SER A 456 -21.00 -18.80 -11.36
CA SER A 456 -21.83 -19.97 -11.62
C SER A 456 -22.09 -20.76 -10.33
N TYR A 457 -23.16 -21.56 -10.32
CA TYR A 457 -23.40 -22.47 -9.20
C TYR A 457 -22.22 -23.42 -8.96
N ALA A 458 -21.55 -23.86 -10.03
CA ALA A 458 -20.39 -24.74 -9.95
C ALA A 458 -19.21 -24.05 -9.24
N ASP A 459 -18.88 -22.82 -9.60
CA ASP A 459 -17.78 -22.07 -8.98
C ASP A 459 -18.05 -21.79 -7.51
N ARG A 460 -19.28 -21.39 -7.18
CA ARG A 460 -19.71 -21.15 -5.79
C ARG A 460 -19.68 -22.43 -4.96
N ARG A 461 -20.04 -23.58 -5.57
CA ARG A 461 -19.91 -24.89 -4.93
C ARG A 461 -18.44 -25.26 -4.74
N THR A 462 -17.57 -24.96 -5.70
CA THR A 462 -16.13 -25.17 -5.59
C THR A 462 -15.51 -24.34 -4.48
N LEU A 463 -15.87 -23.06 -4.35
CA LEU A 463 -15.45 -22.20 -3.24
C LEU A 463 -15.94 -22.71 -1.88
N ALA A 464 -17.16 -23.22 -1.81
CA ALA A 464 -17.76 -23.70 -0.57
C ALA A 464 -17.13 -25.00 -0.07
N PHE A 465 -16.85 -25.93 -0.98
CA PHE A 465 -16.38 -27.29 -0.67
C PHE A 465 -14.92 -27.57 -1.04
N LEU A 466 -14.18 -26.60 -1.59
CA LEU A 466 -12.78 -26.77 -2.00
C LEU A 466 -12.58 -27.90 -3.02
N LEU A 467 -13.46 -27.99 -4.02
CA LEU A 467 -13.39 -29.01 -5.08
C LEU A 467 -12.25 -28.73 -6.08
N PRO A 468 -11.73 -29.74 -6.80
CA PRO A 468 -11.97 -31.18 -6.63
C PRO A 468 -11.13 -31.78 -5.49
N ASN A 469 -10.43 -30.96 -4.70
CA ASN A 469 -9.41 -31.39 -3.74
C ASN A 469 -10.00 -32.10 -2.51
N GLN A 470 -11.22 -32.65 -2.56
CA GLN A 470 -11.85 -33.46 -1.51
C GLN A 470 -11.58 -34.94 -1.82
N PHE A 471 -10.84 -35.62 -0.94
CA PHE A 471 -10.38 -37.00 -1.17
C PHE A 471 -11.24 -38.07 -0.47
N GLY A 472 -12.29 -37.69 0.26
CA GLY A 472 -13.10 -38.58 1.08
C GLY A 472 -14.58 -38.19 1.19
N SER A 473 -15.30 -38.80 2.14
CA SER A 473 -16.75 -38.63 2.32
C SER A 473 -17.15 -37.59 3.38
N GLN A 474 -16.24 -37.16 4.26
CA GLN A 474 -16.56 -36.28 5.39
C GLN A 474 -16.23 -34.82 5.09
N THR A 475 -17.14 -34.16 4.39
CA THR A 475 -16.97 -32.77 3.91
C THR A 475 -17.39 -31.69 4.93
N ALA A 476 -18.01 -32.06 6.05
CA ALA A 476 -18.64 -31.12 6.98
C ALA A 476 -17.66 -30.10 7.58
N LEU A 477 -16.42 -30.52 7.86
CA LEU A 477 -15.35 -29.67 8.38
C LEU A 477 -14.22 -29.46 7.36
N LEU A 478 -14.40 -29.90 6.11
CA LEU A 478 -13.40 -29.84 5.04
C LEU A 478 -12.08 -30.57 5.37
N ASP A 479 -12.12 -31.54 6.29
CA ASP A 479 -10.92 -32.26 6.75
C ASP A 479 -10.25 -33.06 5.63
N ASP A 480 -11.06 -33.59 4.72
CA ASP A 480 -10.61 -34.36 3.55
C ASP A 480 -10.08 -33.47 2.41
N SER A 481 -10.07 -32.15 2.56
CA SER A 481 -9.55 -31.26 1.52
C SER A 481 -8.02 -31.22 1.47
N GLY A 482 -7.44 -31.08 0.28
CA GLY A 482 -6.04 -30.73 0.10
C GLY A 482 -5.70 -29.36 0.72
N THR A 483 -4.43 -29.14 1.04
CA THR A 483 -3.96 -27.90 1.66
C THR A 483 -3.91 -26.74 0.68
N TYR A 484 -3.65 -26.98 -0.60
CA TYR A 484 -3.65 -25.95 -1.63
C TYR A 484 -5.02 -25.84 -2.29
N PHE A 485 -5.52 -24.62 -2.44
CA PHE A 485 -6.73 -24.31 -3.20
C PHE A 485 -6.44 -23.23 -4.24
N ASP A 486 -6.95 -23.46 -5.45
CA ASP A 486 -6.88 -22.55 -6.58
C ASP A 486 -8.13 -22.72 -7.44
N LEU A 487 -8.84 -21.62 -7.67
CA LEU A 487 -10.01 -21.58 -8.55
C LEU A 487 -9.70 -20.97 -9.92
N GLY A 488 -8.50 -20.44 -10.10
CA GLY A 488 -8.16 -19.57 -11.22
C GLY A 488 -8.86 -18.20 -11.16
N PRO A 489 -8.55 -17.30 -12.10
CA PRO A 489 -9.17 -15.98 -12.18
C PRO A 489 -10.62 -16.07 -12.67
N LEU A 490 -11.55 -15.54 -11.89
CA LEU A 490 -12.98 -15.49 -12.22
C LEU A 490 -13.45 -14.07 -12.48
N LYS A 491 -14.22 -13.89 -13.55
CA LYS A 491 -14.76 -12.58 -13.94
C LYS A 491 -15.93 -12.18 -13.03
N VAL A 492 -15.89 -10.97 -12.51
CA VAL A 492 -16.96 -10.38 -11.71
C VAL A 492 -17.97 -9.72 -12.64
N THR A 493 -19.23 -10.18 -12.62
CA THR A 493 -20.28 -9.67 -13.52
C THR A 493 -21.44 -9.01 -12.77
N GLU A 494 -21.52 -9.21 -11.45
CA GLU A 494 -22.54 -8.66 -10.58
C GLU A 494 -22.00 -7.47 -9.79
N VAL A 495 -22.82 -6.42 -9.66
CA VAL A 495 -22.50 -5.17 -8.97
C VAL A 495 -23.14 -5.21 -7.58
N GLY A 496 -22.38 -4.82 -6.56
CA GLY A 496 -22.85 -4.85 -5.18
C GLY A 496 -21.73 -5.01 -4.17
N SER A 497 -22.11 -5.00 -2.91
CA SER A 497 -21.23 -5.27 -1.76
C SER A 497 -21.52 -6.68 -1.25
N PHE A 498 -20.53 -7.56 -1.28
CA PHE A 498 -20.65 -8.98 -0.99
C PHE A 498 -19.87 -9.33 0.27
N ASP A 499 -20.58 -9.54 1.37
CA ASP A 499 -20.01 -9.98 2.64
C ASP A 499 -19.97 -11.51 2.68
N TYR A 500 -18.79 -12.06 2.91
CA TYR A 500 -18.55 -13.50 2.91
C TYR A 500 -17.74 -13.94 4.13
N MET A 501 -17.75 -15.25 4.37
CA MET A 501 -17.05 -15.87 5.48
C MET A 501 -16.39 -17.18 5.06
N CYS A 502 -15.39 -17.58 5.83
CA CYS A 502 -14.97 -18.98 5.91
C CYS A 502 -15.78 -19.67 7.00
N THR A 503 -16.50 -20.75 6.67
CA THR A 503 -17.31 -21.50 7.65
C THR A 503 -16.46 -22.31 8.61
N ARG A 504 -15.26 -22.73 8.20
CA ARG A 504 -14.33 -23.48 9.06
C ARG A 504 -13.67 -22.61 10.13
N ASN A 505 -13.27 -21.38 9.79
CA ASN A 505 -12.48 -20.52 10.65
C ASN A 505 -13.37 -19.48 11.39
N ASN A 506 -14.39 -19.98 12.10
CA ASN A 506 -15.36 -19.13 12.81
C ASN A 506 -15.67 -19.56 14.27
N GLN A 507 -15.00 -20.60 14.79
CA GLN A 507 -15.31 -21.17 16.12
C GLN A 507 -14.77 -20.36 17.31
N PHE A 508 -13.99 -19.30 17.07
CA PHE A 508 -13.51 -18.44 18.15
C PHE A 508 -14.62 -17.59 18.80
N SER A 509 -15.88 -17.75 18.39
CA SER A 509 -17.13 -17.10 18.85
C SER A 509 -17.18 -15.58 18.70
N THR A 510 -16.09 -14.89 19.05
CA THR A 510 -15.88 -13.45 18.96
C THR A 510 -14.97 -13.06 17.79
N ARG A 511 -14.38 -14.02 17.07
CA ARG A 511 -13.45 -13.78 15.95
C ARG A 511 -13.84 -14.66 14.76
N SER A 512 -13.98 -14.04 13.60
CA SER A 512 -14.51 -14.65 12.39
C SER A 512 -13.63 -14.31 11.20
N GLN A 513 -13.19 -15.30 10.44
CA GLN A 513 -12.56 -15.04 9.13
C GLN A 513 -13.66 -14.61 8.14
N LYS A 514 -13.73 -13.30 7.89
CA LYS A 514 -14.72 -12.66 7.03
C LYS A 514 -14.06 -11.63 6.12
N GLY A 515 -14.66 -11.43 4.96
CA GLY A 515 -14.23 -10.40 4.04
C GLY A 515 -15.41 -9.75 3.34
N ARG A 516 -15.11 -8.68 2.62
CA ARG A 516 -16.06 -7.95 1.78
C ARG A 516 -15.45 -7.75 0.41
N ILE A 517 -16.20 -8.08 -0.65
CA ILE A 517 -15.88 -7.66 -2.01
C ILE A 517 -16.87 -6.58 -2.43
N VAL A 518 -16.37 -5.44 -2.90
CA VAL A 518 -17.19 -4.36 -3.44
C VAL A 518 -16.99 -4.29 -4.94
N SER A 519 -18.00 -4.69 -5.70
CA SER A 519 -18.00 -4.61 -7.17
C SER A 519 -18.78 -3.39 -7.62
N ARG A 520 -18.14 -2.51 -8.39
CA ARG A 520 -18.76 -1.28 -8.89
C ARG A 520 -18.81 -1.22 -10.41
N ASP A 521 -19.90 -0.67 -10.92
CA ASP A 521 -20.07 -0.38 -12.34
C ASP A 521 -19.59 1.03 -12.70
N ILE A 522 -18.40 1.42 -12.24
CA ILE A 522 -17.79 2.72 -12.58
C ILE A 522 -16.32 2.51 -12.87
N SER A 523 -15.75 3.33 -13.76
CA SER A 523 -14.31 3.29 -13.95
C SER A 523 -13.61 4.01 -12.80
N PHE A 524 -12.65 3.37 -12.15
CA PHE A 524 -11.85 4.03 -11.13
C PHE A 524 -10.39 3.57 -11.10
N ILE A 525 -9.53 4.46 -10.62
CA ILE A 525 -8.12 4.20 -10.33
C ILE A 525 -7.74 4.87 -9.02
N GLU A 526 -6.84 4.22 -8.29
CA GLU A 526 -6.32 4.71 -7.02
C GLU A 526 -4.80 4.80 -7.07
N LYS A 527 -4.24 5.81 -6.42
CA LYS A 527 -2.80 5.97 -6.26
C LYS A 527 -2.49 6.79 -5.03
N SER A 528 -1.56 6.31 -4.22
CA SER A 528 -0.98 7.09 -3.13
C SER A 528 -0.05 8.15 -3.70
N ILE A 529 -0.30 9.42 -3.40
CA ILE A 529 0.54 10.57 -3.78
C ILE A 529 0.73 11.44 -2.55
N GLY A 530 1.97 11.84 -2.28
CA GLY A 530 2.31 12.74 -1.18
C GLY A 530 3.20 13.90 -1.62
N TRP A 531 4.11 14.31 -0.75
CA TRP A 531 5.01 15.46 -0.91
C TRP A 531 5.87 15.38 -2.18
N ASN A 532 6.26 14.20 -2.65
CA ASN A 532 7.02 14.09 -3.91
C ASN A 532 6.22 14.51 -5.14
N GLY A 533 4.90 14.65 -5.01
CA GLY A 533 4.00 14.86 -6.12
C GLY A 533 3.86 13.60 -6.98
N GLY A 534 3.23 13.76 -8.13
CA GLY A 534 2.96 12.67 -9.05
C GLY A 534 1.72 12.91 -9.89
N ASN A 535 1.43 11.94 -10.75
CA ASN A 535 0.25 11.95 -11.59
C ASN A 535 -0.64 10.71 -11.33
N ILE A 536 -1.94 10.90 -11.51
CA ILE A 536 -2.92 9.82 -11.57
C ILE A 536 -3.86 10.11 -12.74
N SER A 537 -4.17 9.10 -13.54
CA SER A 537 -5.00 9.25 -14.74
C SER A 537 -5.87 8.03 -14.97
N LEU A 538 -7.12 8.26 -15.34
CA LEU A 538 -8.01 7.22 -15.81
C LEU A 538 -7.57 6.65 -17.17
N PRO A 539 -8.01 5.43 -17.54
CA PRO A 539 -7.77 4.87 -18.87
C PRO A 539 -8.17 5.84 -19.99
N LEU A 540 -7.46 5.78 -21.13
CA LEU A 540 -7.66 6.68 -22.27
C LEU A 540 -7.50 8.18 -21.95
N TRP A 541 -6.90 8.51 -20.80
CA TRP A 541 -6.63 9.87 -20.34
C TRP A 541 -7.90 10.72 -20.22
N THR A 542 -9.04 10.13 -19.88
CA THR A 542 -10.33 10.86 -19.77
C THR A 542 -10.32 11.91 -18.65
N CYS A 543 -9.65 11.62 -17.55
CA CYS A 543 -9.33 12.57 -16.49
C CYS A 543 -7.93 12.29 -15.94
N SER A 544 -7.20 13.34 -15.59
CA SER A 544 -5.92 13.25 -14.91
C SER A 544 -5.76 14.35 -13.85
N VAL A 545 -5.08 14.00 -12.77
CA VAL A 545 -4.66 14.92 -11.72
C VAL A 545 -3.14 14.91 -11.65
N GLU A 546 -2.57 16.10 -11.67
CA GLU A 546 -1.13 16.36 -11.61
C GLU A 546 -0.83 17.16 -10.33
N VAL A 547 -0.06 16.53 -9.45
CA VAL A 547 0.37 17.06 -8.15
C VAL A 547 1.85 17.40 -8.27
N ARG A 548 2.23 18.64 -7.97
CA ARG A 548 3.64 19.02 -7.96
C ARG A 548 4.25 18.68 -6.61
N GLN A 549 5.57 18.55 -6.60
CA GLN A 549 6.33 18.37 -5.39
C GLN A 549 6.02 19.49 -4.38
N GLY A 550 5.64 19.09 -3.18
CA GLY A 550 5.24 19.95 -2.07
C GLY A 550 3.77 20.36 -2.06
N ASP A 551 2.97 20.14 -3.12
CA ASP A 551 1.55 20.53 -3.09
C ASP A 551 0.79 19.83 -1.95
N PHE A 552 1.19 18.59 -1.65
CA PHE A 552 0.76 17.84 -0.47
C PHE A 552 1.83 17.86 0.63
N ASP A 553 1.38 17.89 1.88
CA ASP A 553 2.22 17.80 3.09
C ASP A 553 2.30 16.39 3.69
N ARG A 554 1.46 15.48 3.21
CA ARG A 554 1.36 14.08 3.63
C ARG A 554 0.90 13.19 2.49
N LEU A 555 0.96 11.88 2.72
CA LEU A 555 0.45 10.90 1.78
C LEU A 555 -1.09 10.94 1.73
N HIS A 556 -1.65 11.09 0.54
CA HIS A 556 -3.06 10.92 0.24
C HIS A 556 -3.26 9.72 -0.67
N LEU A 557 -4.21 8.84 -0.34
CA LEU A 557 -4.73 7.87 -1.30
C LEU A 557 -5.71 8.62 -2.21
N LEU A 558 -5.22 9.08 -3.37
CA LEU A 558 -6.07 9.72 -4.36
C LEU A 558 -6.83 8.67 -5.14
N ARG A 559 -8.10 8.96 -5.40
CA ARG A 559 -8.94 8.13 -6.26
C ARG A 559 -9.62 8.99 -7.30
N LEU A 560 -9.55 8.55 -8.56
CA LEU A 560 -10.31 9.11 -9.66
C LEU A 560 -11.41 8.15 -10.04
N GLU A 561 -12.63 8.66 -10.18
CA GLU A 561 -13.76 7.92 -10.71
C GLU A 561 -14.32 8.62 -11.96
N GLN A 562 -14.88 7.83 -12.88
CA GLN A 562 -15.64 8.31 -14.03
C GLN A 562 -17.04 7.70 -14.00
N TRP A 563 -18.04 8.57 -13.99
CA TRP A 563 -19.45 8.22 -14.00
C TRP A 563 -20.09 8.75 -15.29
N THR A 564 -20.82 7.90 -15.99
CA THR A 564 -21.66 8.37 -17.11
C THR A 564 -22.74 9.33 -16.59
N PRO A 565 -23.32 10.19 -17.44
CA PRO A 565 -24.42 11.06 -17.05
C PRO A 565 -25.57 10.32 -16.37
N ASP A 566 -25.95 9.14 -16.88
CA ASP A 566 -27.01 8.31 -16.30
C ASP A 566 -26.63 7.82 -14.89
N GLN A 567 -25.39 7.38 -14.70
CA GLN A 567 -24.89 6.92 -13.41
C GLN A 567 -24.85 8.03 -12.36
N ALA A 568 -24.48 9.25 -12.77
CA ALA A 568 -24.50 10.42 -11.91
C ALA A 568 -25.93 10.85 -11.56
N GLN A 569 -26.84 10.85 -12.55
CA GLN A 569 -28.25 11.16 -12.32
C GLN A 569 -28.91 10.17 -11.36
N LEU A 570 -28.66 8.87 -11.50
CA LEU A 570 -29.17 7.85 -10.57
C LEU A 570 -28.73 8.10 -9.12
N ARG A 571 -27.46 8.46 -8.91
CA ARG A 571 -26.91 8.78 -7.58
C ARG A 571 -27.48 10.06 -7.00
N MET A 572 -27.66 11.10 -7.83
CA MET A 572 -28.36 12.31 -7.41
C MET A 572 -29.81 12.03 -7.03
N MET A 573 -30.53 11.23 -7.81
CA MET A 573 -31.93 10.85 -7.54
C MET A 573 -32.07 10.09 -6.22
N ALA A 574 -31.10 9.23 -5.87
CA ALA A 574 -31.08 8.52 -4.58
C ALA A 574 -31.07 9.47 -3.37
N LEU A 575 -30.54 10.70 -3.55
CA LEU A 575 -30.53 11.76 -2.53
C LEU A 575 -31.65 12.79 -2.73
N ASN A 576 -32.68 12.49 -3.52
CA ASN A 576 -33.74 13.42 -3.94
C ASN A 576 -33.17 14.72 -4.56
N ARG A 577 -32.08 14.59 -5.34
CA ARG A 577 -31.46 15.67 -6.10
C ARG A 577 -31.63 15.45 -7.60
N LYS A 578 -31.48 16.52 -8.36
CA LYS A 578 -31.44 16.52 -9.81
C LYS A 578 -30.35 17.47 -10.28
N PHE A 579 -29.61 17.07 -11.31
CA PHE A 579 -28.73 17.99 -12.03
C PHE A 579 -29.58 19.01 -12.81
N ALA A 580 -29.45 20.29 -12.48
CA ALA A 580 -30.35 21.35 -12.96
C ALA A 580 -29.58 22.56 -13.53
N ILE A 581 -28.46 22.31 -14.21
CA ILE A 581 -27.74 23.32 -14.98
C ILE A 581 -28.05 23.11 -16.45
N ASP A 582 -28.45 24.17 -17.14
CA ASP A 582 -28.72 24.14 -18.58
C ASP A 582 -27.43 23.94 -19.38
N GLY A 583 -27.48 23.09 -20.41
CA GLY A 583 -26.35 22.79 -21.29
C GLY A 583 -26.27 21.30 -21.64
N ASP A 584 -25.57 20.99 -22.72
CA ASP A 584 -25.34 19.60 -23.13
C ASP A 584 -24.07 19.06 -22.46
N TYR A 585 -24.09 17.80 -22.04
CA TYR A 585 -22.93 17.13 -21.46
C TYR A 585 -21.76 17.10 -22.45
N ALA A 586 -20.69 17.82 -22.11
CA ALA A 586 -19.45 17.85 -22.89
C ALA A 586 -18.39 16.89 -22.33
N SER A 587 -18.65 16.26 -21.19
CA SER A 587 -17.84 15.18 -20.61
C SER A 587 -18.73 14.25 -19.78
N ASP A 588 -18.14 13.14 -19.31
CA ASP A 588 -18.67 12.39 -18.17
C ASP A 588 -18.46 13.17 -16.86
N PHE A 589 -19.04 12.69 -15.77
CA PHE A 589 -18.77 13.19 -14.43
C PHE A 589 -17.51 12.52 -13.89
N PHE A 590 -16.61 13.31 -13.28
CA PHE A 590 -15.38 12.80 -12.70
C PHE A 590 -15.30 13.14 -11.23
N VAL A 591 -14.98 12.16 -10.39
CA VAL A 591 -14.82 12.36 -8.95
C VAL A 591 -13.33 12.28 -8.60
N VAL A 592 -12.84 13.23 -7.82
CA VAL A 592 -11.52 13.21 -7.20
C VAL A 592 -11.71 13.05 -5.70
N GLN A 593 -11.26 11.95 -5.12
CA GLN A 593 -11.29 11.70 -3.68
C GLN A 593 -9.88 11.77 -3.07
N PRO A 594 -9.77 12.11 -1.77
CA PRO A 594 -10.87 12.48 -0.87
C PRO A 594 -11.45 13.88 -1.19
N GLU A 595 -12.74 14.08 -0.94
CA GLU A 595 -13.43 15.38 -1.09
C GLU A 595 -13.19 16.33 0.09
N THR A 596 -12.00 16.23 0.68
CA THR A 596 -11.51 17.11 1.73
C THR A 596 -10.38 17.96 1.18
N GLN A 597 -9.91 18.92 1.98
CA GLN A 597 -8.74 19.71 1.63
C GLN A 597 -7.52 18.79 1.40
N LEU A 598 -6.97 18.85 0.20
CA LEU A 598 -5.83 18.04 -0.25
C LEU A 598 -4.51 18.80 -0.11
N THR A 599 -4.55 20.12 -0.20
CA THR A 599 -3.36 20.97 -0.31
C THR A 599 -3.18 21.86 0.92
N VAL A 600 -1.93 22.29 1.14
CA VAL A 600 -1.58 23.20 2.24
C VAL A 600 -1.12 24.57 1.74
N SER A 601 -1.26 25.58 2.60
CA SER A 601 -0.66 26.92 2.38
C SER A 601 -1.06 27.60 1.06
N GLY A 602 -2.31 27.42 0.60
CA GLY A 602 -2.81 28.02 -0.64
C GLY A 602 -2.24 27.42 -1.92
N ARG A 603 -1.59 26.26 -1.85
CA ARG A 603 -1.20 25.47 -3.04
C ARG A 603 -2.43 24.88 -3.71
N VAL A 604 -2.28 24.46 -4.95
CA VAL A 604 -3.36 23.88 -5.76
C VAL A 604 -2.80 22.78 -6.65
N VAL A 605 -3.63 21.78 -6.95
CA VAL A 605 -3.30 20.70 -7.90
C VAL A 605 -4.03 20.90 -9.21
N ARG A 606 -3.41 20.46 -10.31
CA ARG A 606 -3.99 20.63 -11.65
C ARG A 606 -4.84 19.42 -12.01
N VAL A 607 -6.05 19.66 -12.50
CA VAL A 607 -6.93 18.66 -13.09
C VAL A 607 -7.04 18.92 -14.59
N LYS A 608 -7.08 17.86 -15.38
CA LYS A 608 -7.40 17.90 -16.82
C LYS A 608 -8.48 16.87 -17.11
N ILE A 609 -9.56 17.32 -17.74
CA ILE A 609 -10.67 16.48 -18.17
C ILE A 609 -10.81 16.57 -19.68
N LYS A 610 -10.95 15.42 -20.34
CA LYS A 610 -11.23 15.35 -21.77
C LYS A 610 -12.66 15.82 -22.05
N VAL A 611 -12.82 16.73 -23.01
CA VAL A 611 -14.11 17.36 -23.33
C VAL A 611 -14.41 17.30 -24.82
N SER A 612 -15.70 17.31 -25.17
CA SER A 612 -16.18 17.49 -26.53
C SER A 612 -16.49 18.97 -26.80
N GLY A 613 -15.85 19.53 -27.84
CA GLY A 613 -16.01 20.93 -28.23
C GLY A 613 -15.02 21.89 -27.56
N SER A 614 -14.96 23.12 -28.08
CA SER A 614 -14.03 24.17 -27.65
C SER A 614 -14.63 25.20 -26.70
N SER A 615 -15.97 25.26 -26.60
CA SER A 615 -16.71 26.21 -25.76
C SER A 615 -17.47 25.46 -24.67
N VAL A 616 -16.76 25.11 -23.60
CA VAL A 616 -17.32 24.38 -22.45
C VAL A 616 -17.08 25.15 -21.17
N GLN A 617 -17.99 25.00 -20.21
CA GLN A 617 -17.88 25.53 -18.86
C GLN A 617 -17.77 24.36 -17.89
N MET A 618 -16.76 24.41 -17.01
CA MET A 618 -16.58 23.43 -15.95
C MET A 618 -17.43 23.77 -14.73
N TYR A 619 -17.97 22.75 -14.07
CA TYR A 619 -18.69 22.86 -12.81
C TYR A 619 -18.17 21.84 -11.80
N SER A 620 -18.20 22.20 -10.51
CA SER A 620 -17.89 21.29 -9.40
C SER A 620 -19.00 21.23 -8.34
N SER A 621 -19.05 20.10 -7.63
CA SER A 621 -19.87 19.89 -6.45
C SER A 621 -19.20 18.87 -5.51
N ASN A 622 -19.94 18.35 -4.53
CA ASN A 622 -19.55 17.23 -3.68
C ASN A 622 -20.52 16.05 -3.86
N THR A 623 -20.03 14.82 -3.68
CA THR A 623 -20.84 13.60 -3.86
C THR A 623 -21.75 13.30 -2.68
N GLN A 624 -21.56 13.95 -1.53
CA GLN A 624 -22.39 13.73 -0.35
C GLN A 624 -23.77 14.38 -0.46
N SER A 625 -23.89 15.54 -1.11
CA SER A 625 -25.14 16.32 -1.15
C SER A 625 -25.61 16.71 -2.55
N PHE A 626 -24.69 16.86 -3.51
CA PHE A 626 -24.94 17.48 -4.82
C PHE A 626 -25.72 18.80 -4.76
N SER A 627 -25.70 19.50 -3.61
CA SER A 627 -26.64 20.58 -3.33
C SER A 627 -26.32 21.87 -4.07
N THR A 628 -25.06 22.07 -4.39
CA THR A 628 -24.57 23.32 -4.99
C THR A 628 -23.54 22.98 -6.05
N TRP A 629 -23.76 23.50 -7.26
CA TRP A 629 -22.82 23.39 -8.36
C TRP A 629 -22.19 24.75 -8.62
N THR A 630 -20.86 24.80 -8.63
CA THR A 630 -20.09 26.04 -8.77
C THR A 630 -19.35 26.02 -10.09
N ALA A 631 -19.46 27.09 -10.89
CA ALA A 631 -18.67 27.24 -12.11
C ALA A 631 -17.19 27.42 -11.75
N LEU A 632 -16.32 26.70 -12.46
CA LEU A 632 -14.88 26.78 -12.29
C LEU A 632 -14.23 27.60 -13.40
N ASP A 633 -13.21 28.39 -13.06
CA ASP A 633 -12.33 28.95 -14.07
C ASP A 633 -11.50 27.82 -14.69
N SER A 634 -11.63 27.67 -16.01
CA SER A 634 -11.00 26.57 -16.74
C SER A 634 -10.55 27.02 -18.11
N ARG A 635 -9.44 26.46 -18.58
CA ARG A 635 -8.90 26.70 -19.91
C ARG A 635 -9.06 25.45 -20.75
N VAL A 636 -9.67 25.58 -21.93
CA VAL A 636 -9.83 24.49 -22.89
C VAL A 636 -8.72 24.57 -23.94
N THR A 637 -7.88 23.53 -24.02
CA THR A 637 -6.81 23.41 -25.01
C THR A 637 -6.72 21.97 -25.47
N GLU A 638 -6.62 21.75 -26.79
CA GLU A 638 -6.40 20.42 -27.38
C GLU A 638 -7.42 19.34 -26.94
N GLY A 639 -8.68 19.75 -26.74
CA GLY A 639 -9.75 18.84 -26.31
C GLY A 639 -9.73 18.50 -24.81
N TYR A 640 -9.00 19.26 -24.00
CA TYR A 640 -8.98 19.13 -22.55
C TYR A 640 -9.36 20.43 -21.86
N ALA A 641 -10.27 20.37 -20.91
CA ALA A 641 -10.49 21.43 -19.93
C ALA A 641 -9.50 21.25 -18.77
N SER A 642 -8.66 22.26 -18.52
CA SER A 642 -7.72 22.29 -17.39
C SER A 642 -8.11 23.36 -16.38
N PHE A 643 -8.11 22.97 -15.11
CA PHE A 643 -8.42 23.83 -13.97
C PHE A 643 -7.58 23.38 -12.77
N VAL A 644 -7.69 24.10 -11.67
CA VAL A 644 -6.97 23.79 -10.43
C VAL A 644 -7.94 23.59 -9.28
N ILE A 645 -7.59 22.73 -8.33
CA ILE A 645 -8.37 22.43 -7.14
C ILE A 645 -7.45 22.44 -5.91
N ASP A 646 -8.01 22.78 -4.75
CA ASP A 646 -7.35 22.61 -3.45
C ASP A 646 -7.96 21.45 -2.64
N SER A 647 -9.14 20.97 -3.07
CA SER A 647 -9.98 19.96 -2.43
C SER A 647 -10.57 19.05 -3.50
N GLY A 648 -10.77 17.77 -3.18
CA GLY A 648 -11.49 16.85 -4.07
C GLY A 648 -12.95 17.24 -4.25
N GLY A 649 -13.64 16.56 -5.18
CA GLY A 649 -15.04 16.82 -5.49
C GLY A 649 -15.48 16.07 -6.73
N ILE A 650 -16.71 16.34 -7.18
CA ILE A 650 -17.23 15.87 -8.47
C ILE A 650 -17.21 17.02 -9.49
N PHE A 651 -16.79 16.73 -10.72
CA PHE A 651 -16.56 17.69 -11.79
C PHE A 651 -17.26 17.26 -13.08
N ILE A 652 -17.77 18.23 -13.84
CA ILE A 652 -18.46 18.00 -15.13
C ILE A 652 -18.22 19.18 -16.08
N ALA A 653 -18.08 18.90 -17.38
CA ALA A 653 -18.06 19.92 -18.43
C ALA A 653 -19.43 19.99 -19.13
N LEU A 654 -19.95 21.20 -19.30
CA LEU A 654 -21.15 21.44 -20.11
C LEU A 654 -20.83 22.37 -21.28
N SER A 655 -21.35 22.03 -22.45
CA SER A 655 -21.39 22.94 -23.60
C SER A 655 -22.67 23.78 -23.53
N HIS A 656 -22.50 25.10 -23.69
CA HIS A 656 -23.64 26.00 -23.76
C HIS A 656 -23.84 26.40 -25.22
N PRO A 657 -25.04 26.26 -25.79
CA PRO A 657 -25.31 26.78 -27.12
C PRO A 657 -25.07 28.29 -27.11
N ASN A 658 -24.26 28.80 -28.04
CA ASN A 658 -23.92 30.22 -28.18
C ASN A 658 -25.19 31.11 -28.13
N THR A 659 -25.49 31.68 -26.96
CA THR A 659 -26.62 32.59 -26.78
C THR A 659 -26.41 33.93 -27.51
N THR A 660 -25.17 34.23 -27.89
CA THR A 660 -24.77 35.42 -28.66
C THR A 660 -25.57 35.55 -29.96
N GLY A 661 -25.82 34.46 -30.69
CA GLY A 661 -26.58 34.50 -31.95
C GLY A 661 -28.06 34.82 -31.75
N ARG A 662 -28.66 34.34 -30.65
CA ARG A 662 -30.08 34.57 -30.32
C ARG A 662 -30.32 35.99 -29.85
N THR A 663 -29.43 36.52 -29.00
CA THR A 663 -29.51 37.90 -28.51
C THR A 663 -29.25 38.91 -29.63
N VAL A 664 -28.25 38.66 -30.49
CA VAL A 664 -27.98 39.51 -31.67
C VAL A 664 -29.16 39.44 -32.66
N GLY A 665 -29.75 38.26 -32.88
CA GLY A 665 -30.93 38.12 -33.73
C GLY A 665 -32.16 38.88 -33.22
N ILE A 666 -32.42 38.84 -31.91
CA ILE A 666 -33.52 39.60 -31.28
C ILE A 666 -33.26 41.10 -31.36
N VAL A 667 -32.04 41.56 -31.06
CA VAL A 667 -31.67 42.98 -31.12
C VAL A 667 -31.77 43.51 -32.56
N LEU A 668 -31.28 42.76 -33.55
CA LEU A 668 -31.41 43.12 -34.97
C LEU A 668 -32.88 43.13 -35.42
N GLY A 669 -33.69 42.18 -34.96
CA GLY A 669 -35.13 42.15 -35.23
C GLY A 669 -35.88 43.36 -34.66
N VAL A 670 -35.57 43.76 -33.42
CA VAL A 670 -36.14 44.96 -32.79
C VAL A 670 -35.70 46.25 -33.50
N LEU A 671 -34.42 46.35 -33.87
CA LEU A 671 -33.90 47.51 -34.62
C LEU A 671 -34.56 47.63 -36.01
N ALA A 672 -34.77 46.50 -36.70
CA ALA A 672 -35.49 46.49 -37.98
C ALA A 672 -36.95 46.91 -37.82
N LEU A 673 -37.63 46.45 -36.77
CA LEU A 673 -39.02 46.86 -36.47
C LEU A 673 -39.13 48.36 -36.17
N LEU A 674 -38.19 48.89 -35.38
CA LEU A 674 -38.11 50.33 -35.08
C LEU A 674 -37.81 51.17 -36.31
N ALA A 675 -36.97 50.69 -37.23
CA ALA A 675 -36.72 51.36 -38.51
C ALA A 675 -37.97 51.39 -39.40
N VAL A 676 -38.70 50.28 -39.50
CA VAL A 676 -39.97 50.21 -40.24
C VAL A 676 -41.03 51.14 -39.64
N LEU A 677 -41.16 51.16 -38.31
CA LEU A 677 -42.05 52.09 -37.60
C LEU A 677 -41.62 53.54 -37.81
N GLY A 678 -40.31 53.82 -37.79
CA GLY A 678 -39.76 55.16 -38.08
C GLY A 678 -40.08 55.63 -39.50
N VAL A 679 -39.96 54.75 -40.50
CA VAL A 679 -40.32 55.03 -41.90
C VAL A 679 -41.84 55.21 -42.04
N ALA A 680 -42.65 54.37 -41.41
CA ALA A 680 -44.10 54.50 -41.43
C ALA A 680 -44.56 55.81 -40.79
N VAL A 681 -43.97 56.21 -39.65
CA VAL A 681 -44.23 57.50 -38.99
C VAL A 681 -43.77 58.67 -39.86
N TRP A 682 -42.62 58.55 -40.54
CA TRP A 682 -42.14 59.58 -41.47
C TRP A 682 -43.05 59.74 -42.69
N MET A 683 -43.49 58.64 -43.31
CA MET A 683 -44.44 58.66 -44.42
C MET A 683 -45.81 59.20 -43.99
N TYR A 684 -46.28 58.82 -42.81
CA TYR A 684 -47.52 59.33 -42.22
C TYR A 684 -47.43 60.85 -41.96
N ARG A 685 -46.30 61.34 -41.41
CA ARG A 685 -46.04 62.78 -41.23
C ARG A 685 -45.96 63.54 -42.56
N ARG A 686 -45.48 62.90 -43.62
CA ARG A 686 -45.40 63.51 -44.96
C ARG A 686 -46.75 63.61 -45.65
N HIS A 687 -47.66 62.67 -45.41
CA HIS A 687 -49.00 62.66 -46.00
C HIS A 687 -50.08 63.42 -45.18
N HIS A 688 -49.82 63.73 -43.91
CA HIS A 688 -50.75 64.45 -43.03
C HIS A 688 -50.10 65.64 -42.29
N PRO A 689 -49.74 66.74 -42.99
CA PRO A 689 -49.14 67.92 -42.37
C PRO A 689 -50.07 68.66 -41.38
N ASP A 690 -51.38 68.41 -41.43
CA ASP A 690 -52.39 69.23 -40.73
C ASP A 690 -52.66 68.78 -39.28
N ILE A 691 -52.20 67.59 -38.88
CA ILE A 691 -52.48 66.98 -37.56
C ILE A 691 -51.69 67.65 -36.42
N LEU A 692 -50.55 68.27 -36.72
CA LEU A 692 -49.72 68.97 -35.71
C LEU A 692 -50.37 70.25 -35.17
N SER A 693 -51.38 70.79 -35.86
CA SER A 693 -52.15 71.96 -35.41
C SER A 693 -53.18 71.62 -34.31
N ILE A 694 -53.54 70.34 -34.16
CA ILE A 694 -54.51 69.87 -33.15
C ILE A 694 -53.80 69.56 -31.83
N VAL A 695 -52.58 69.01 -31.88
CA VAL A 695 -51.83 68.65 -30.65
C VAL A 695 -51.21 69.87 -29.96
N THR A 696 -50.77 70.89 -30.70
CA THR A 696 -50.23 72.13 -30.09
C THR A 696 -51.30 73.01 -29.44
N ARG A 697 -52.58 72.90 -29.81
CA ARG A 697 -53.68 73.63 -29.14
C ARG A 697 -54.18 72.98 -27.84
N SER A 698 -53.85 71.71 -27.58
CA SER A 698 -54.27 71.02 -26.36
C SER A 698 -53.36 71.27 -25.14
N LEU A 699 -52.10 71.68 -25.34
CA LEU A 699 -51.13 71.85 -24.25
C LEU A 699 -51.07 73.26 -23.66
N HIS A 700 -51.83 74.23 -24.19
CA HIS A 700 -51.96 75.58 -23.63
C HIS A 700 -53.22 75.78 -22.77
N ARG A 701 -54.00 74.72 -22.50
CA ARG A 701 -55.12 74.73 -21.55
C ARG A 701 -54.94 73.62 -20.51
N ARG A 702 -53.96 73.79 -19.63
CA ARG A 702 -53.88 73.29 -18.24
C ARG A 702 -52.45 73.57 -17.76
N VAL A 703 -52.25 74.82 -17.34
CA VAL A 703 -51.19 75.25 -16.43
C VAL A 703 -51.43 74.61 -15.07
#